data_AF-A0AAW6LVM1-F1
#
_entry.id   AF-A0AAW6LVM1-F1
#
_cell.length_a   1.000
_cell.length_b   1.000
_cell.length_c   1.000
_cell.angle_alpha   90.00
_cell.angle_beta   90.00
_cell.angle_gamma   90.00
#
_symmetry.space_group_name_H-M   'P 1'
#
loop_
_entity.id
_entity.type
_entity.pdbx_description
1 polymer ?
#
loop_
_entity_poly.entity_id
_entity_poly.type
_entity_poly.pdbx_seq_one_letter_code
_entity_poly.pdbx_strand_id
1 'polypeptide(L)'
;MNNMNKYLNYLVACLLSLAALSSCSDDNEPAPVPEPDPTPSGYCLMFYMSGGDPEHDVTLMESARQAAAVSDDNVAVTVLHKNSGEGEGEAHNGTHRYTAQNGVLTEDPTFDPGEDFPITDPKELTDFIRWSAEQYPNRHYLLVIGGHGKVFYPFSEIYEEETESKTRATLYDNRKYMTSAQLGDAIRQSGQTLDALIFNSCQQGNIEMLAEWEGTADYLLSTPFMLPDFGYDYASLIGDLLQGRSVEEALARTAHRAINLWQEFHNQEECGMVTQVSRIRDLTPLWEAMRQIIDAMKNSMEDVNFTTDAPAVYGQPYGQGYGRALYSKYVGNEDDFFEYNRPIFTLDIVGFFHAAYVQSGNMSLAPYINRLDEILADIIVTHRQTNGKHDFIYLVFNALNEYDGELGGQLYRKCRFDKLTGWRDFYESLKYFVYNYEEKGEILTPISEHIIGRWEVKDVLIKKFHEWLPASYTNFRVKSMVFRSNGEMPLVGGFGQFAALNKGQWSIKDGNKIDWNGEELEIYQLSDNILELVGDTDENKQKVRLSRVNDSEKTLGERMVGKWSLSKRYEKANGEWKEVTENLPLECWSEYTESGLFSTYTRWPSEEWKNDNMRWRFHEQTGTVFYFDSEAQLEPRFFRIALEDNDNTMIMNYSENFNPELEEQTTTEYKDILIRN
;
A
#
# COMPACT_ATOMS: atom_id res chain seq x y z
N MET A 1 -9.81 -80.36 -46.26
CA MET A 1 -9.45 -79.10 -46.95
C MET A 1 -10.76 -78.32 -47.16
N ASN A 2 -11.26 -77.45 -46.29
CA ASN A 2 -10.68 -76.52 -45.30
C ASN A 2 -9.99 -75.25 -45.85
N ASN A 3 -10.33 -74.82 -47.07
CA ASN A 3 -10.02 -73.45 -47.56
C ASN A 3 -11.25 -72.65 -48.08
N MET A 4 -12.46 -73.22 -48.12
CA MET A 4 -13.61 -72.57 -48.77
C MET A 4 -14.40 -71.61 -47.86
N ASN A 5 -14.39 -71.81 -46.53
CA ASN A 5 -15.17 -70.99 -45.59
C ASN A 5 -14.52 -69.64 -45.21
N LYS A 6 -13.26 -69.36 -45.57
CA LYS A 6 -12.65 -68.04 -45.32
C LYS A 6 -13.03 -66.99 -46.35
N TYR A 7 -13.30 -67.38 -47.60
CA TYR A 7 -13.65 -66.44 -48.68
C TYR A 7 -15.11 -65.97 -48.63
N LEU A 8 -16.04 -66.82 -48.17
CA LEU A 8 -17.46 -66.46 -48.09
C LEU A 8 -17.72 -65.33 -47.09
N ASN A 9 -17.06 -65.34 -45.92
CA ASN A 9 -17.22 -64.29 -44.91
C ASN A 9 -16.63 -62.94 -45.35
N TYR A 10 -15.55 -62.94 -46.14
CA TYR A 10 -15.00 -61.70 -46.72
C TYR A 10 -15.94 -61.11 -47.79
N LEU A 11 -16.57 -61.95 -48.62
CA LEU A 11 -17.53 -61.50 -49.63
C LEU A 11 -18.81 -60.91 -49.01
N VAL A 12 -19.33 -61.51 -47.93
CA VAL A 12 -20.51 -60.98 -47.21
C VAL A 12 -20.19 -59.66 -46.50
N ALA A 13 -18.99 -59.51 -45.92
CA ALA A 13 -18.55 -58.25 -45.33
C ALA A 13 -18.42 -57.12 -46.36
N CYS A 14 -17.80 -57.38 -47.52
CA CYS A 14 -17.66 -56.38 -48.59
C CYS A 14 -19.00 -55.94 -49.20
N LEU A 15 -19.96 -56.85 -49.34
CA LEU A 15 -21.29 -56.54 -49.87
C LEU A 15 -22.14 -55.71 -48.89
N LEU A 16 -21.98 -55.90 -47.58
CA LEU A 16 -22.66 -55.08 -46.57
C LEU A 16 -22.07 -53.66 -46.48
N SER A 17 -20.77 -53.46 -46.72
CA SER A 17 -20.17 -52.13 -46.82
C SER A 17 -20.57 -51.36 -48.10
N LEU A 18 -20.91 -52.06 -49.19
CA LEU A 18 -21.29 -51.44 -50.46
C LEU A 18 -22.77 -51.03 -50.54
N ALA A 19 -23.65 -51.64 -49.75
CA ALA A 19 -25.07 -51.29 -49.69
C ALA A 19 -25.38 -50.07 -48.80
N ALA A 20 -24.42 -49.58 -48.02
CA ALA A 20 -24.57 -48.43 -47.12
C ALA A 20 -24.25 -47.07 -47.77
N LEU A 21 -23.90 -47.04 -49.07
CA LEU A 21 -23.44 -45.84 -49.79
C LEU A 21 -24.29 -45.47 -51.02
N SER A 22 -25.52 -46.00 -51.15
CA SER A 22 -26.37 -45.74 -52.32
C SER A 22 -27.83 -45.42 -51.98
N SER A 23 -28.09 -44.56 -50.98
CA SER A 23 -29.43 -44.01 -50.74
C SER A 23 -29.42 -42.68 -49.97
N CYS A 24 -29.27 -41.57 -50.69
CA CYS A 24 -30.11 -40.37 -50.62
C CYS A 24 -29.64 -39.35 -51.68
N SER A 25 -30.52 -38.45 -52.11
CA SER A 25 -30.43 -37.67 -53.35
C SER A 25 -29.51 -36.45 -53.30
N ASP A 26 -29.18 -35.96 -54.50
CA ASP A 26 -28.52 -34.67 -54.76
C ASP A 26 -29.11 -33.50 -53.96
N ASP A 27 -28.22 -32.66 -53.43
CA ASP A 27 -28.27 -31.19 -53.36
C ASP A 27 -27.12 -30.66 -52.47
N ASN A 28 -25.88 -31.10 -52.75
CA ASN A 28 -24.67 -30.57 -52.12
C ASN A 28 -23.62 -30.30 -53.20
N GLU A 29 -23.51 -29.05 -53.64
CA GLU A 29 -22.25 -28.56 -54.19
C GLU A 29 -21.15 -28.77 -53.13
N PRO A 30 -19.93 -29.16 -53.51
CA PRO A 30 -18.83 -29.21 -52.56
C PRO A 30 -18.64 -27.80 -52.00
N ALA A 31 -18.81 -27.65 -50.68
CA ALA A 31 -18.47 -26.41 -49.99
C ALA A 31 -17.05 -26.00 -50.41
N PRO A 32 -16.82 -24.73 -50.80
CA PRO A 32 -15.52 -24.30 -51.29
C PRO A 32 -14.46 -24.65 -50.26
N VAL A 33 -13.39 -25.32 -50.73
CA VAL A 33 -12.17 -25.46 -49.94
C VAL A 33 -11.78 -24.05 -49.49
N PRO A 34 -11.55 -23.80 -48.18
CA PRO A 34 -11.09 -22.49 -47.75
C PRO A 34 -9.87 -22.12 -48.56
N GLU A 35 -9.93 -20.99 -49.28
CA GLU A 35 -8.73 -20.45 -49.89
C GLU A 35 -7.72 -20.20 -48.76
N PRO A 36 -6.43 -20.55 -48.92
CA PRO A 36 -5.44 -20.17 -47.94
C PRO A 36 -5.47 -18.65 -47.80
N ASP A 37 -5.48 -18.15 -46.55
CA ASP A 37 -5.58 -16.71 -46.30
C ASP A 37 -4.57 -15.94 -47.17
N PRO A 38 -5.01 -14.88 -47.88
CA PRO A 38 -4.13 -14.15 -48.78
C PRO A 38 -2.89 -13.69 -48.03
N THR A 39 -1.71 -14.01 -48.54
CA THR A 39 -0.45 -13.56 -47.94
C THR A 39 -0.50 -12.03 -47.79
N PRO A 40 -0.34 -11.47 -46.57
CA PRO A 40 -0.54 -10.04 -46.35
C PRO A 40 0.31 -9.20 -47.30
N SER A 41 -0.34 -8.23 -47.93
CA SER A 41 0.21 -7.43 -49.02
C SER A 41 0.95 -6.17 -48.53
N GLY A 42 1.16 -6.03 -47.22
CA GLY A 42 1.76 -4.87 -46.58
C GLY A 42 1.17 -4.65 -45.18
N TYR A 43 1.21 -3.42 -44.68
CA TYR A 43 0.80 -3.03 -43.33
C TYR A 43 -0.31 -1.97 -43.35
N CYS A 44 -1.07 -1.90 -42.26
CA CYS A 44 -1.98 -0.79 -41.96
C CYS A 44 -1.84 -0.41 -40.48
N LEU A 45 -1.43 0.84 -40.21
CA LEU A 45 -1.37 1.41 -38.86
C LEU A 45 -2.70 2.09 -38.55
N MET A 46 -3.42 1.57 -37.55
CA MET A 46 -4.73 2.07 -37.13
C MET A 46 -4.58 2.94 -35.88
N PHE A 47 -4.88 4.24 -35.96
CA PHE A 47 -4.87 5.14 -34.81
C PHE A 47 -6.29 5.32 -34.27
N TYR A 48 -6.54 4.90 -33.03
CA TYR A 48 -7.80 5.12 -32.31
C TYR A 48 -7.54 6.02 -31.09
N MET A 49 -8.02 7.26 -31.13
CA MET A 49 -7.51 8.32 -30.26
C MET A 49 -8.57 9.27 -29.71
N SER A 50 -8.28 9.80 -28.52
CA SER A 50 -8.96 10.95 -27.90
C SER A 50 -8.00 11.59 -26.91
N GLY A 51 -7.73 12.88 -27.04
CA GLY A 51 -6.88 13.58 -26.08
C GLY A 51 -7.55 13.71 -24.71
N GLY A 52 -8.85 13.98 -24.69
CA GLY A 52 -9.61 14.32 -23.48
C GLY A 52 -9.39 15.78 -23.03
N ASP A 53 -8.43 16.47 -23.63
CA ASP A 53 -8.18 17.91 -23.57
C ASP A 53 -7.53 18.40 -24.89
N PRO A 54 -7.62 19.71 -25.21
CA PRO A 54 -7.16 20.25 -26.50
C PRO A 54 -5.65 20.10 -26.74
N GLU A 55 -4.84 20.12 -25.69
CA GLU A 55 -3.38 19.99 -25.79
C GLU A 55 -2.98 18.58 -26.27
N HIS A 56 -3.61 17.53 -25.74
CA HIS A 56 -3.36 16.15 -26.15
C HIS A 56 -3.96 15.82 -27.51
N ASP A 57 -5.12 16.40 -27.88
CA ASP A 57 -5.71 16.19 -29.21
C ASP A 57 -4.71 16.57 -30.34
N VAL A 58 -4.01 17.70 -30.19
CA VAL A 58 -3.05 18.20 -31.19
C VAL A 58 -1.84 17.27 -31.32
N THR A 59 -1.26 16.82 -30.21
CA THR A 59 -0.05 15.98 -30.22
C THR A 59 -0.32 14.55 -30.70
N LEU A 60 -1.49 14.01 -30.39
CA LEU A 60 -1.99 12.75 -30.93
C LEU A 60 -2.22 12.83 -32.44
N MET A 61 -2.88 13.90 -32.91
CA MET A 61 -3.09 14.10 -34.34
C MET A 61 -1.76 14.29 -35.08
N GLU A 62 -0.77 14.96 -34.49
CA GLU A 62 0.56 15.10 -35.06
C GLU A 62 1.32 13.76 -35.14
N SER A 63 1.12 12.86 -34.17
CA SER A 63 1.64 11.48 -34.23
C SER A 63 1.06 10.72 -35.45
N ALA A 64 -0.23 10.87 -35.70
CA ALA A 64 -0.88 10.27 -36.88
C ALA A 64 -0.47 10.94 -38.20
N ARG A 65 -0.21 12.25 -38.22
CA ARG A 65 0.33 12.97 -39.40
C ARG A 65 1.75 12.54 -39.75
N GLN A 66 2.62 12.34 -38.75
CA GLN A 66 3.96 11.80 -38.96
C GLN A 66 3.92 10.44 -39.65
N ALA A 67 3.00 9.56 -39.24
CA ALA A 67 2.75 8.28 -39.90
C ALA A 67 2.21 8.47 -41.33
N ALA A 68 1.17 9.29 -41.49
CA ALA A 68 0.54 9.55 -42.78
C ALA A 68 1.51 10.12 -43.82
N ALA A 69 2.41 11.03 -43.43
CA ALA A 69 3.37 11.70 -44.32
C ALA A 69 4.39 10.76 -44.99
N VAL A 70 4.62 9.58 -44.41
CA VAL A 70 5.53 8.55 -44.96
C VAL A 70 4.80 7.27 -45.41
N SER A 71 3.46 7.27 -45.41
CA SER A 71 2.64 6.17 -45.94
C SER A 71 2.84 5.99 -47.45
N ASP A 72 2.65 4.77 -47.94
CA ASP A 72 2.72 4.41 -49.37
C ASP A 72 1.73 3.27 -49.71
N ASP A 73 1.85 2.67 -50.90
CA ASP A 73 1.02 1.52 -51.30
C ASP A 73 1.25 0.24 -50.46
N ASN A 74 2.36 0.14 -49.73
CA ASN A 74 2.75 -0.98 -48.87
C ASN A 74 2.41 -0.73 -47.39
N VAL A 75 2.40 0.52 -46.92
CA VAL A 75 2.02 0.89 -45.55
C VAL A 75 0.96 1.98 -45.56
N ALA A 76 -0.28 1.60 -45.30
CA ALA A 76 -1.41 2.51 -45.13
C ALA A 76 -1.55 2.98 -43.68
N VAL A 77 -2.30 4.07 -43.48
CA VAL A 77 -2.71 4.54 -42.14
C VAL A 77 -4.22 4.74 -42.13
N THR A 78 -4.87 4.38 -41.03
CA THR A 78 -6.24 4.79 -40.71
C THR A 78 -6.27 5.52 -39.38
N VAL A 79 -7.17 6.47 -39.23
CA VAL A 79 -7.29 7.27 -38.00
C VAL A 79 -8.77 7.45 -37.65
N LEU A 80 -9.11 7.30 -36.38
CA LEU A 80 -10.34 7.79 -35.78
C LEU A 80 -9.96 8.58 -34.52
N HIS A 81 -10.26 9.87 -34.53
CA HIS A 81 -9.83 10.81 -33.50
C HIS A 81 -10.98 11.69 -33.03
N LYS A 82 -11.26 11.69 -31.71
CA LYS A 82 -12.20 12.61 -31.06
C LYS A 82 -11.45 13.80 -30.46
N ASN A 83 -11.74 14.99 -30.98
CA ASN A 83 -11.31 16.27 -30.41
C ASN A 83 -12.19 16.66 -29.21
N SER A 84 -11.60 17.39 -28.26
CA SER A 84 -12.11 17.61 -26.91
C SER A 84 -12.48 19.08 -26.63
N GLY A 85 -12.07 20.03 -27.48
CA GLY A 85 -12.22 21.48 -27.22
C GLY A 85 -13.48 22.15 -27.76
N GLU A 86 -14.24 22.85 -26.91
CA GLU A 86 -15.28 23.78 -27.38
C GLU A 86 -14.65 25.03 -28.04
N GLY A 87 -14.84 25.25 -29.35
CA GLY A 87 -14.32 26.45 -30.05
C GLY A 87 -14.06 26.30 -31.56
N GLU A 88 -13.11 27.10 -32.09
CA GLU A 88 -12.66 27.10 -33.50
C GLU A 88 -11.15 26.79 -33.59
N GLY A 89 -10.74 25.78 -34.36
CA GLY A 89 -9.34 25.41 -34.60
C GLY A 89 -9.13 23.89 -34.70
N GLU A 90 -7.89 23.42 -34.83
CA GLU A 90 -7.60 21.99 -35.07
C GLU A 90 -7.91 21.06 -33.88
N ALA A 91 -7.90 21.58 -32.65
CA ALA A 91 -8.20 20.85 -31.42
C ALA A 91 -9.69 20.87 -31.03
N HIS A 92 -10.56 21.39 -31.91
CA HIS A 92 -11.93 21.74 -31.54
C HIS A 92 -12.99 20.76 -32.08
N ASN A 93 -14.13 20.74 -31.39
CA ASN A 93 -15.30 19.86 -31.53
C ASN A 93 -15.43 19.10 -32.86
N GLY A 94 -15.29 17.78 -32.75
CA GLY A 94 -15.59 16.83 -33.81
C GLY A 94 -14.99 15.46 -33.51
N THR A 95 -15.54 14.42 -34.13
CA THR A 95 -14.86 13.12 -34.20
C THR A 95 -14.66 12.79 -35.67
N HIS A 96 -13.40 12.71 -36.09
CA HIS A 96 -13.03 12.65 -37.48
C HIS A 96 -12.37 11.31 -37.79
N ARG A 97 -12.67 10.78 -38.97
CA ARG A 97 -12.12 9.54 -39.48
C ARG A 97 -11.32 9.82 -40.74
N TYR A 98 -10.13 9.24 -40.86
CA TYR A 98 -9.20 9.48 -41.97
C TYR A 98 -8.60 8.17 -42.50
N THR A 99 -8.22 8.21 -43.77
CA THR A 99 -7.31 7.27 -44.41
C THR A 99 -6.06 8.01 -44.87
N ALA A 100 -4.90 7.35 -44.91
CA ALA A 100 -3.72 7.89 -45.58
C ALA A 100 -2.98 6.83 -46.40
N GLN A 101 -2.56 7.26 -47.59
CA GLN A 101 -1.75 6.49 -48.51
C GLN A 101 -0.91 7.45 -49.35
N ASN A 102 0.31 7.06 -49.71
CA ASN A 102 1.23 7.85 -50.53
C ASN A 102 1.47 9.29 -50.02
N GLY A 103 1.61 9.44 -48.71
CA GLY A 103 1.88 10.73 -48.05
C GLY A 103 0.65 11.64 -47.86
N VAL A 104 -0.55 11.23 -48.28
CA VAL A 104 -1.76 12.07 -48.28
C VAL A 104 -2.76 11.57 -47.26
N LEU A 105 -2.97 12.32 -46.18
CA LEU A 105 -4.06 12.13 -45.23
C LEU A 105 -5.37 12.70 -45.82
N THR A 106 -6.41 11.88 -45.89
CA THR A 106 -7.72 12.21 -46.45
C THR A 106 -8.82 11.90 -45.43
N GLU A 107 -9.66 12.88 -45.14
CA GLU A 107 -10.83 12.71 -44.27
C GLU A 107 -11.92 11.89 -44.98
N ASP A 108 -12.63 11.04 -44.24
CA ASP A 108 -13.77 10.26 -44.71
C ASP A 108 -15.07 11.08 -44.55
N PRO A 109 -15.62 11.67 -45.63
CA PRO A 109 -16.83 12.49 -45.56
C PRO A 109 -18.11 11.66 -45.38
N THR A 110 -18.01 10.32 -45.28
CA THR A 110 -19.15 9.42 -45.04
C THR A 110 -19.29 9.02 -43.58
N PHE A 111 -18.32 9.37 -42.73
CA PHE A 111 -18.39 9.15 -41.29
C PHE A 111 -19.25 10.22 -40.62
N ASP A 112 -20.41 9.81 -40.09
CA ASP A 112 -21.28 10.66 -39.26
C ASP A 112 -21.10 10.26 -37.78
N PRO A 113 -20.37 11.06 -36.98
CA PRO A 113 -20.14 10.76 -35.57
C PRO A 113 -21.31 11.13 -34.65
N GLY A 114 -22.32 11.87 -35.13
CA GLY A 114 -23.29 12.55 -34.28
C GLY A 114 -22.68 13.67 -33.42
N GLU A 115 -23.41 14.10 -32.38
CA GLU A 115 -23.01 15.24 -31.53
C GLU A 115 -22.04 14.88 -30.38
N ASP A 116 -22.14 13.68 -29.79
CA ASP A 116 -21.20 13.17 -28.77
C ASP A 116 -20.83 11.71 -29.09
N PHE A 117 -19.78 11.52 -29.90
CA PHE A 117 -19.31 10.19 -30.25
C PHE A 117 -18.76 9.46 -29.01
N PRO A 118 -19.22 8.23 -28.70
CA PRO A 118 -18.81 7.50 -27.50
C PRO A 118 -17.48 6.78 -27.73
N ILE A 119 -16.37 7.52 -27.88
CA ILE A 119 -15.04 6.98 -28.22
C ILE A 119 -14.52 5.92 -27.21
N THR A 120 -15.02 5.93 -25.97
CA THR A 120 -14.68 4.93 -24.94
C THR A 120 -15.56 3.68 -24.94
N ASP A 121 -16.56 3.58 -25.83
CA ASP A 121 -17.37 2.36 -25.99
C ASP A 121 -16.57 1.30 -26.77
N PRO A 122 -16.40 0.07 -26.25
CA PRO A 122 -15.68 -1.00 -26.95
C PRO A 122 -16.29 -1.38 -28.31
N LYS A 123 -17.58 -1.13 -28.54
CA LYS A 123 -18.21 -1.35 -29.85
C LYS A 123 -17.59 -0.45 -30.93
N GLU A 124 -17.32 0.81 -30.61
CA GLU A 124 -16.78 1.77 -31.58
C GLU A 124 -15.33 1.45 -31.96
N LEU A 125 -14.52 0.95 -31.00
CA LEU A 125 -13.20 0.38 -31.31
C LEU A 125 -13.31 -0.88 -32.20
N THR A 126 -14.26 -1.78 -31.88
CA THR A 126 -14.52 -2.99 -32.67
C THR A 126 -14.84 -2.66 -34.13
N ASP A 127 -15.73 -1.68 -34.35
CA ASP A 127 -16.17 -1.28 -35.67
C ASP A 127 -15.12 -0.44 -36.42
N PHE A 128 -14.28 0.34 -35.71
CA PHE A 128 -13.12 1.02 -36.31
C PHE A 128 -12.06 0.04 -36.83
N ILE A 129 -11.75 -1.03 -36.08
CA ILE A 129 -10.80 -2.06 -36.52
C ILE A 129 -11.33 -2.77 -37.78
N ARG A 130 -12.62 -3.13 -37.80
CA ARG A 130 -13.28 -3.71 -38.97
C ARG A 130 -13.25 -2.77 -40.17
N TRP A 131 -13.68 -1.52 -39.99
CA TRP A 131 -13.66 -0.52 -41.05
C TRP A 131 -12.26 -0.31 -41.62
N SER A 132 -11.22 -0.29 -40.77
CA SER A 132 -9.83 -0.16 -41.21
C SER A 132 -9.37 -1.35 -42.04
N ALA A 133 -9.79 -2.57 -41.69
CA ALA A 133 -9.56 -3.78 -42.47
C ALA A 133 -10.40 -3.83 -43.76
N GLU A 134 -11.57 -3.17 -43.81
CA GLU A 134 -12.37 -3.01 -45.04
C GLU A 134 -11.73 -2.01 -46.02
N GLN A 135 -11.13 -0.92 -45.52
CA GLN A 135 -10.40 0.04 -46.37
C GLN A 135 -9.12 -0.57 -46.93
N TYR A 136 -8.39 -1.33 -46.10
CA TYR A 136 -7.09 -1.91 -46.45
C TYR A 136 -7.04 -3.41 -46.14
N PRO A 137 -7.76 -4.25 -46.92
CA PRO A 137 -7.85 -5.68 -46.67
C PRO A 137 -6.53 -6.41 -46.92
N ASN A 138 -6.35 -7.55 -46.25
CA ASN A 138 -5.18 -8.42 -46.35
C ASN A 138 -3.86 -7.67 -46.08
N ARG A 139 -3.81 -6.96 -44.94
CA ARG A 139 -2.61 -6.30 -44.41
C ARG A 139 -2.29 -6.84 -43.00
N HIS A 140 -1.04 -6.68 -42.60
CA HIS A 140 -0.61 -6.77 -41.20
C HIS A 140 -1.12 -5.53 -40.45
N TYR A 141 -1.86 -5.73 -39.36
CA TYR A 141 -2.54 -4.65 -38.64
C TYR A 141 -1.81 -4.27 -37.35
N LEU A 142 -1.49 -2.99 -37.19
CA LEU A 142 -0.87 -2.45 -35.99
C LEU A 142 -1.82 -1.39 -35.40
N LEU A 143 -2.37 -1.65 -34.21
CA LEU A 143 -3.31 -0.76 -33.54
C LEU A 143 -2.59 0.15 -32.56
N VAL A 144 -2.73 1.46 -32.74
CA VAL A 144 -2.29 2.51 -31.84
C VAL A 144 -3.48 3.04 -31.04
N ILE A 145 -3.39 2.95 -29.72
CA ILE A 145 -4.33 3.57 -28.78
C ILE A 145 -3.66 4.83 -28.23
N GLY A 146 -4.28 6.00 -28.42
CA GLY A 146 -3.68 7.29 -28.05
C GLY A 146 -4.61 8.16 -27.21
N GLY A 147 -4.09 8.70 -26.10
CA GLY A 147 -4.87 9.49 -25.15
C GLY A 147 -4.29 9.47 -23.74
N HIS A 148 -5.01 10.05 -22.78
CA HIS A 148 -4.69 9.84 -21.37
C HIS A 148 -4.79 8.37 -21.00
N GLY A 149 -3.73 7.88 -20.37
CA GLY A 149 -3.66 6.54 -19.79
C GLY A 149 -3.55 6.61 -18.28
N LYS A 150 -3.95 5.54 -17.61
CA LYS A 150 -3.76 5.34 -16.16
C LYS A 150 -3.19 3.94 -15.95
N VAL A 151 -2.47 3.73 -14.85
CA VAL A 151 -1.89 2.46 -14.33
C VAL A 151 -3.01 1.35 -14.13
N PHE A 152 -2.93 0.29 -13.29
CA PHE A 152 -4.12 -0.52 -12.87
C PHE A 152 -4.71 -0.21 -11.43
N TYR A 153 -6.04 0.05 -11.29
CA TYR A 153 -6.84 0.07 -10.01
C TYR A 153 -8.00 -0.92 -10.21
N PRO A 154 -8.47 -1.59 -9.13
CA PRO A 154 -9.70 -2.37 -9.14
C PRO A 154 -11.00 -1.54 -9.00
N PHE A 155 -10.92 -0.21 -8.83
CA PHE A 155 -12.07 0.69 -8.67
C PHE A 155 -11.89 2.03 -9.42
N SER A 156 -13.01 2.74 -9.68
CA SER A 156 -13.02 4.09 -10.24
C SER A 156 -13.12 5.17 -9.16
N GLU A 157 -12.46 6.31 -9.34
CA GLU A 157 -12.58 7.50 -8.47
C GLU A 157 -13.95 8.19 -8.56
N ILE A 158 -14.75 7.87 -9.58
CA ILE A 158 -16.10 8.38 -9.76
C ILE A 158 -17.04 7.63 -8.81
N TYR A 159 -17.37 8.26 -7.70
CA TYR A 159 -18.45 7.88 -6.78
C TYR A 159 -19.83 8.11 -7.42
N GLU A 160 -20.17 7.35 -8.46
CA GLU A 160 -21.55 7.32 -8.96
C GLU A 160 -21.92 5.93 -9.51
N GLU A 161 -22.91 5.37 -8.81
CA GLU A 161 -23.81 4.24 -9.05
C GLU A 161 -23.38 3.01 -9.89
N GLU A 162 -23.72 1.87 -9.30
CA GLU A 162 -23.84 0.50 -9.83
C GLU A 162 -23.53 0.28 -11.32
N THR A 163 -22.39 -0.34 -11.63
CA THR A 163 -22.29 -1.62 -12.40
C THR A 163 -20.83 -1.97 -12.74
N GLU A 164 -20.54 -3.27 -12.66
CA GLU A 164 -19.33 -3.97 -13.15
C GLU A 164 -17.94 -3.51 -12.67
N SER A 165 -16.93 -4.36 -12.88
CA SER A 165 -15.55 -4.11 -12.45
C SER A 165 -14.86 -3.13 -13.37
N LYS A 166 -14.91 -1.84 -13.03
CA LYS A 166 -14.24 -0.74 -13.73
C LYS A 166 -12.72 -0.80 -13.48
N THR A 167 -12.02 -1.71 -14.16
CA THR A 167 -10.55 -1.76 -14.23
C THR A 167 -10.04 -0.66 -15.17
N ARG A 168 -8.88 -0.06 -14.88
CA ARG A 168 -8.51 1.28 -15.38
C ARG A 168 -8.36 1.45 -16.91
N ALA A 169 -8.29 2.74 -17.26
CA ALA A 169 -8.32 3.32 -18.59
C ALA A 169 -7.12 2.99 -19.49
N THR A 170 -7.46 2.54 -20.69
CA THR A 170 -6.59 2.55 -21.88
C THR A 170 -6.75 3.84 -22.70
N LEU A 171 -7.95 4.42 -22.62
CA LEU A 171 -8.39 5.65 -23.26
C LEU A 171 -9.37 6.39 -22.33
N TYR A 172 -9.31 7.72 -22.34
CA TYR A 172 -10.12 8.63 -21.53
C TYR A 172 -10.81 9.68 -22.41
N ASP A 173 -12.06 9.99 -22.08
CA ASP A 173 -12.84 11.07 -22.68
C ASP A 173 -13.80 11.63 -21.62
N ASN A 174 -13.56 12.85 -21.14
CA ASN A 174 -14.44 13.60 -20.23
C ASN A 174 -15.15 12.74 -19.16
N ARG A 175 -14.38 12.15 -18.24
CA ARG A 175 -14.81 11.24 -17.15
C ARG A 175 -15.27 9.84 -17.58
N LYS A 176 -15.42 9.55 -18.88
CA LYS A 176 -15.62 8.20 -19.42
C LYS A 176 -14.26 7.54 -19.67
N TYR A 177 -14.21 6.21 -19.59
CA TYR A 177 -12.98 5.43 -19.76
C TYR A 177 -13.28 4.09 -20.44
N MET A 178 -12.38 3.63 -21.33
CA MET A 178 -12.41 2.24 -21.80
C MET A 178 -11.53 1.37 -20.90
N THR A 179 -12.11 0.36 -20.25
CA THR A 179 -11.35 -0.56 -19.37
C THR A 179 -10.40 -1.46 -20.18
N SER A 180 -9.32 -1.95 -19.55
CA SER A 180 -8.37 -2.86 -20.21
C SER A 180 -9.03 -4.14 -20.73
N ALA A 181 -10.04 -4.66 -20.00
CA ALA A 181 -10.83 -5.83 -20.40
C ALA A 181 -11.73 -5.52 -21.61
N GLN A 182 -12.46 -4.41 -21.58
CA GLN A 182 -13.29 -3.97 -22.72
C GLN A 182 -12.45 -3.75 -23.99
N LEU A 183 -11.24 -3.18 -23.88
CA LEU A 183 -10.34 -3.02 -25.02
C LEU A 183 -9.89 -4.38 -25.58
N GLY A 184 -9.49 -5.32 -24.71
CA GLY A 184 -9.10 -6.66 -25.14
C GLY A 184 -10.25 -7.41 -25.83
N ASP A 185 -11.47 -7.28 -25.31
CA ASP A 185 -12.66 -7.89 -25.89
C ASP A 185 -13.11 -7.21 -27.18
N ALA A 186 -12.97 -5.89 -27.32
CA ALA A 186 -13.22 -5.18 -28.57
C ALA A 186 -12.30 -5.68 -29.71
N ILE A 187 -11.00 -5.82 -29.42
CA ILE A 187 -10.03 -6.37 -30.38
C ILE A 187 -10.44 -7.79 -30.78
N ARG A 188 -10.74 -8.67 -29.82
CA ARG A 188 -11.20 -10.05 -30.11
C ARG A 188 -12.49 -10.08 -30.93
N GLN A 189 -13.45 -9.22 -30.62
CA GLN A 189 -14.73 -9.12 -31.32
C GLN A 189 -14.60 -8.59 -32.75
N SER A 190 -13.55 -7.83 -33.06
CA SER A 190 -13.30 -7.32 -34.42
C SER A 190 -13.14 -8.46 -35.44
N GLY A 191 -12.64 -9.62 -34.99
CA GLY A 191 -12.29 -10.76 -35.83
C GLY A 191 -10.98 -10.59 -36.62
N GLN A 192 -10.26 -9.47 -36.43
CA GLN A 192 -8.96 -9.24 -37.06
C GLN A 192 -7.82 -9.77 -36.17
N THR A 193 -6.75 -10.25 -36.81
CA THR A 193 -5.49 -10.55 -36.11
C THR A 193 -4.60 -9.31 -36.16
N LEU A 194 -4.09 -8.87 -35.01
CA LEU A 194 -3.17 -7.74 -34.91
C LEU A 194 -1.73 -8.24 -34.77
N ASP A 195 -0.82 -7.68 -35.56
CA ASP A 195 0.62 -7.85 -35.35
C ASP A 195 1.06 -7.08 -34.09
N ALA A 196 0.53 -5.88 -33.86
CA ALA A 196 0.92 -5.06 -32.71
C ALA A 196 -0.24 -4.30 -32.07
N LEU A 197 -0.15 -4.16 -30.74
CA LEU A 197 -0.87 -3.19 -29.92
C LEU A 197 0.15 -2.19 -29.35
N ILE A 198 -0.03 -0.91 -29.67
CA ILE A 198 0.88 0.18 -29.31
C ILE A 198 0.12 1.19 -28.44
N PHE A 199 0.57 1.41 -27.22
CA PHE A 199 -0.02 2.41 -26.34
C PHE A 199 0.76 3.71 -26.38
N ASN A 200 0.19 4.71 -27.06
CA ASN A 200 0.55 6.12 -26.96
C ASN A 200 -0.23 6.77 -25.79
N SER A 201 -0.23 6.10 -24.64
CA SER A 201 -0.94 6.49 -23.43
C SER A 201 -0.20 6.03 -22.16
N CYS A 202 -0.32 6.82 -21.09
CA CYS A 202 0.49 6.66 -19.89
C CYS A 202 0.24 5.33 -19.15
N GLN A 203 1.31 4.76 -18.58
CA GLN A 203 1.27 3.72 -17.54
C GLN A 203 0.60 2.38 -17.95
N GLN A 204 0.52 2.07 -19.24
CA GLN A 204 -0.02 0.81 -19.80
C GLN A 204 0.91 -0.42 -19.63
N GLY A 205 1.73 -0.44 -18.57
CA GLY A 205 2.71 -1.47 -18.25
C GLY A 205 2.39 -2.27 -16.99
N ASN A 206 1.10 -2.51 -16.70
CA ASN A 206 0.67 -3.29 -15.54
C ASN A 206 0.42 -4.76 -15.92
N ILE A 207 0.77 -5.69 -15.02
CA ILE A 207 0.66 -7.13 -15.26
C ILE A 207 -0.82 -7.59 -15.35
N GLU A 208 -1.71 -6.90 -14.65
CA GLU A 208 -3.15 -7.11 -14.73
C GLU A 208 -3.72 -6.72 -16.10
N MET A 209 -3.21 -5.62 -16.68
CA MET A 209 -3.61 -5.17 -18.00
C MET A 209 -3.07 -6.11 -19.08
N LEU A 210 -1.82 -6.55 -18.95
CA LEU A 210 -1.21 -7.56 -19.80
C LEU A 210 -2.04 -8.85 -19.84
N ALA A 211 -2.57 -9.28 -18.69
CA ALA A 211 -3.47 -10.43 -18.63
C ALA A 211 -4.76 -10.21 -19.43
N GLU A 212 -5.37 -9.02 -19.42
CA GLU A 212 -6.57 -8.78 -20.24
C GLU A 212 -6.28 -8.69 -21.75
N TRP A 213 -5.04 -8.38 -22.15
CA TRP A 213 -4.60 -8.28 -23.55
C TRP A 213 -3.91 -9.52 -24.12
N GLU A 214 -3.71 -10.57 -23.34
CA GLU A 214 -3.18 -11.84 -23.86
C GLU A 214 -4.00 -12.32 -25.07
N GLY A 215 -3.29 -12.69 -26.14
CA GLY A 215 -3.86 -13.17 -27.40
C GLY A 215 -4.58 -12.13 -28.26
N THR A 216 -4.49 -10.82 -27.95
CA THR A 216 -5.10 -9.77 -28.78
C THR A 216 -4.19 -9.25 -29.90
N ALA A 217 -2.88 -9.38 -29.74
CA ALA A 217 -1.87 -9.09 -30.76
C ALA A 217 -0.65 -10.00 -30.59
N ASP A 218 0.33 -9.91 -31.50
CA ASP A 218 1.62 -10.59 -31.33
C ASP A 218 2.54 -9.82 -30.39
N TYR A 219 2.64 -8.50 -30.58
CA TYR A 219 3.51 -7.62 -29.82
C TYR A 219 2.74 -6.51 -29.09
N LEU A 220 3.20 -6.16 -27.89
CA LEU A 220 2.77 -5.00 -27.12
C LEU A 220 3.93 -4.01 -27.03
N LEU A 221 3.71 -2.75 -27.41
CA LEU A 221 4.60 -1.63 -27.08
C LEU A 221 3.92 -0.75 -26.02
N SER A 222 4.47 -0.72 -24.80
CA SER A 222 3.89 0.07 -23.70
C SER A 222 4.94 0.57 -22.69
N THR A 223 4.48 1.36 -21.72
CA THR A 223 5.29 1.91 -20.61
C THR A 223 4.59 1.70 -19.26
N PRO A 224 5.30 1.26 -18.20
CA PRO A 224 4.78 1.30 -16.83
C PRO A 224 4.76 2.70 -16.20
N PHE A 225 5.42 3.69 -16.81
CA PHE A 225 5.54 5.07 -16.33
C PHE A 225 4.76 6.06 -17.22
N MET A 226 4.94 7.36 -16.98
CA MET A 226 4.54 8.41 -17.91
C MET A 226 5.31 8.27 -19.24
N LEU A 227 4.72 8.73 -20.34
CA LEU A 227 5.42 9.07 -21.58
C LEU A 227 5.24 10.58 -21.85
N PRO A 228 6.09 11.20 -22.68
CA PRO A 228 5.86 12.57 -23.15
C PRO A 228 4.76 12.59 -24.21
N ASP A 229 4.05 13.72 -24.32
CA ASP A 229 3.00 13.96 -25.32
C ASP A 229 3.48 13.78 -26.78
N PHE A 230 4.79 13.89 -27.02
CA PHE A 230 5.42 13.65 -28.32
C PHE A 230 5.31 12.19 -28.81
N GLY A 231 4.98 11.26 -27.93
CA GLY A 231 4.77 9.86 -28.27
C GLY A 231 5.99 9.16 -28.87
N TYR A 232 5.72 8.21 -29.77
CA TYR A 232 6.73 7.46 -30.52
C TYR A 232 6.98 8.06 -31.91
N ASP A 233 8.19 7.89 -32.42
CA ASP A 233 8.55 8.22 -33.82
C ASP A 233 7.95 7.18 -34.79
N TYR A 234 6.70 7.43 -35.18
CA TYR A 234 5.93 6.63 -36.13
C TYR A 234 6.45 6.73 -37.56
N ALA A 235 7.05 7.86 -37.95
CA ALA A 235 7.60 8.03 -39.29
C ALA A 235 8.74 7.03 -39.56
N SER A 236 9.67 6.87 -38.61
CA SER A 236 10.71 5.86 -38.74
C SER A 236 10.23 4.45 -38.42
N LEU A 237 9.12 4.25 -37.68
CA LEU A 237 8.48 2.93 -37.56
C LEU A 237 7.96 2.44 -38.92
N ILE A 238 7.22 3.28 -39.65
CA ILE A 238 6.81 2.98 -41.03
C ILE A 238 8.03 2.82 -41.93
N GLY A 239 9.02 3.70 -41.82
CA GLY A 239 10.28 3.59 -42.56
C GLY A 239 11.04 2.29 -42.27
N ASP A 240 10.94 1.74 -41.06
CA ASP A 240 11.50 0.43 -40.68
C ASP A 240 10.73 -0.71 -41.37
N LEU A 241 9.38 -0.67 -41.39
CA LEU A 241 8.52 -1.65 -42.09
C LEU A 241 8.71 -1.62 -43.62
N LEU A 242 8.80 -0.44 -44.23
CA LEU A 242 9.04 -0.25 -45.67
C LEU A 242 10.40 -0.80 -46.13
N GLN A 243 11.36 -0.92 -45.21
CA GLN A 243 12.65 -1.56 -45.46
C GLN A 243 12.61 -3.10 -45.32
N GLY A 244 11.43 -3.68 -45.09
CA GLY A 244 11.23 -5.12 -44.95
C GLY A 244 11.67 -5.69 -43.61
N ARG A 245 11.77 -4.87 -42.56
CA ARG A 245 12.01 -5.35 -41.19
C ARG A 245 10.75 -6.02 -40.65
N SER A 246 10.92 -7.00 -39.76
CA SER A 246 9.78 -7.56 -39.02
C SER A 246 9.17 -6.51 -38.09
N VAL A 247 7.88 -6.67 -37.77
CA VAL A 247 7.21 -5.83 -36.77
C VAL A 247 7.97 -5.83 -35.44
N GLU A 248 8.48 -6.99 -35.02
CA GLU A 248 9.32 -7.14 -33.84
C GLU A 248 10.56 -6.23 -33.87
N GLU A 249 11.36 -6.26 -34.95
CA GLU A 249 12.55 -5.41 -35.08
C GLU A 249 12.16 -3.93 -35.14
N ALA A 250 11.11 -3.59 -35.88
CA ALA A 250 10.64 -2.23 -36.06
C ALA A 250 10.13 -1.61 -34.74
N LEU A 251 9.39 -2.37 -33.93
CA LEU A 251 8.98 -1.96 -32.58
C LEU A 251 10.18 -1.85 -31.64
N ALA A 252 11.11 -2.80 -31.66
CA ALA A 252 12.29 -2.76 -30.78
C ALA A 252 13.19 -1.54 -31.08
N ARG A 253 13.31 -1.18 -32.36
CA ARG A 253 13.98 0.06 -32.82
C ARG A 253 13.21 1.31 -32.40
N THR A 254 11.88 1.27 -32.43
CA THR A 254 11.01 2.37 -31.99
C THR A 254 11.16 2.63 -30.49
N ALA A 255 11.13 1.59 -29.65
CA ALA A 255 11.39 1.69 -28.21
C ALA A 255 12.82 2.21 -27.91
N HIS A 256 13.82 1.82 -28.70
CA HIS A 256 15.17 2.37 -28.58
C HIS A 256 15.26 3.85 -28.98
N ARG A 257 14.63 4.25 -30.10
CA ARG A 257 14.55 5.65 -30.55
C ARG A 257 13.84 6.53 -29.51
N ALA A 258 12.75 6.03 -28.91
CA ALA A 258 12.01 6.70 -27.84
C ALA A 258 12.93 7.04 -26.65
N ILE A 259 13.57 6.05 -26.00
CA ILE A 259 14.46 6.32 -24.86
C ILE A 259 15.65 7.23 -25.23
N ASN A 260 16.21 7.11 -26.44
CA ASN A 260 17.29 8.01 -26.87
C ASN A 260 16.85 9.49 -26.93
N LEU A 261 15.60 9.76 -27.32
CA LEU A 261 15.03 11.11 -27.33
C LEU A 261 14.61 11.54 -25.91
N TRP A 262 13.95 10.65 -25.18
CA TRP A 262 13.41 10.91 -23.86
C TRP A 262 14.48 11.00 -22.75
N GLN A 263 15.71 10.57 -23.04
CA GLN A 263 16.87 10.74 -22.17
C GLN A 263 17.05 12.20 -21.71
N GLU A 264 16.68 13.17 -22.54
CA GLU A 264 16.83 14.58 -22.18
C GLU A 264 15.88 15.02 -21.05
N PHE A 265 14.66 14.47 -20.96
CA PHE A 265 13.78 14.72 -19.81
C PHE A 265 14.35 14.14 -18.52
N HIS A 266 15.01 12.98 -18.60
CA HIS A 266 15.71 12.39 -17.46
C HIS A 266 16.94 13.23 -17.05
N ASN A 267 17.70 13.74 -18.03
CA ASN A 267 18.86 14.61 -17.79
C ASN A 267 18.47 15.95 -17.12
N GLN A 268 17.22 16.40 -17.32
CA GLN A 268 16.65 17.60 -16.71
C GLN A 268 15.91 17.32 -15.39
N GLU A 269 15.95 16.08 -14.90
CA GLU A 269 15.27 15.63 -13.67
C GLU A 269 13.73 15.80 -13.71
N GLU A 270 13.13 15.86 -14.91
CA GLU A 270 11.69 16.05 -15.09
C GLU A 270 10.89 14.75 -14.89
N CYS A 271 11.36 13.63 -15.46
CA CYS A 271 10.68 12.33 -15.32
C CYS A 271 11.56 11.09 -15.61
N GLY A 272 11.29 10.01 -14.87
CA GLY A 272 11.87 8.68 -15.10
C GLY A 272 11.04 7.90 -16.13
N MET A 273 11.68 7.34 -17.15
CA MET A 273 10.98 6.68 -18.25
C MET A 273 11.48 5.27 -18.53
N VAL A 274 10.51 4.40 -18.81
CA VAL A 274 10.66 3.02 -19.27
C VAL A 274 9.84 2.88 -20.56
N THR A 275 10.28 2.07 -21.51
CA THR A 275 9.41 1.49 -22.54
C THR A 275 9.86 0.08 -22.85
N GLN A 276 8.89 -0.79 -23.15
CA GLN A 276 9.13 -2.20 -23.42
C GLN A 276 8.33 -2.68 -24.62
N VAL A 277 8.90 -3.65 -25.33
CA VAL A 277 8.21 -4.45 -26.34
C VAL A 277 8.14 -5.89 -25.84
N SER A 278 6.95 -6.45 -25.80
CA SER A 278 6.68 -7.79 -25.27
C SER A 278 5.87 -8.63 -26.25
N ARG A 279 6.16 -9.93 -26.34
CA ARG A 279 5.33 -10.91 -27.07
C ARG A 279 4.12 -11.25 -26.19
N ILE A 280 2.90 -11.10 -26.70
CA ILE A 280 1.66 -11.24 -25.89
C ILE A 280 0.66 -12.28 -26.41
N ARG A 281 1.00 -13.00 -27.50
CA ARG A 281 0.11 -13.99 -28.12
C ARG A 281 -0.26 -15.16 -27.17
N ASP A 282 0.72 -15.67 -26.42
CA ASP A 282 0.54 -16.70 -25.39
C ASP A 282 1.47 -16.36 -24.20
N LEU A 283 0.86 -16.13 -23.04
CA LEU A 283 1.51 -15.81 -21.77
C LEU A 283 1.23 -16.90 -20.72
N THR A 284 0.63 -18.03 -21.11
CA THR A 284 0.38 -19.18 -20.23
C THR A 284 1.63 -19.59 -19.42
N PRO A 285 2.85 -19.65 -20.00
CA PRO A 285 4.06 -19.97 -19.22
C PRO A 285 4.37 -18.94 -18.12
N LEU A 286 4.14 -17.65 -18.38
CA LEU A 286 4.36 -16.56 -17.42
C LEU A 286 3.42 -16.70 -16.22
N TRP A 287 2.13 -16.92 -16.49
CA TRP A 287 1.11 -17.11 -15.46
C TRP A 287 1.38 -18.36 -14.61
N GLU A 288 1.78 -19.47 -15.24
CA GLU A 288 2.19 -20.68 -14.53
C GLU A 288 3.41 -20.44 -13.62
N ALA A 289 4.43 -19.72 -14.11
CA ALA A 289 5.64 -19.44 -13.35
C ALA A 289 5.34 -18.51 -12.15
N MET A 290 4.61 -17.42 -12.37
CA MET A 290 4.18 -16.52 -11.30
C MET A 290 3.34 -17.25 -10.25
N ARG A 291 2.36 -18.05 -10.66
CA ARG A 291 1.56 -18.87 -9.73
C ARG A 291 2.43 -19.84 -8.92
N GLN A 292 3.40 -20.51 -9.55
CA GLN A 292 4.30 -21.43 -8.84
C GLN A 292 5.19 -20.72 -7.81
N ILE A 293 5.68 -19.52 -8.11
CA ILE A 293 6.43 -18.70 -7.14
C ILE A 293 5.52 -18.29 -5.97
N ILE A 294 4.32 -17.80 -6.28
CA ILE A 294 3.32 -17.37 -5.29
C ILE A 294 2.89 -18.54 -4.39
N ASP A 295 2.59 -19.72 -4.97
CA ASP A 295 2.28 -20.95 -4.25
C ASP A 295 3.46 -21.40 -3.37
N ALA A 296 4.69 -21.36 -3.88
CA ALA A 296 5.88 -21.73 -3.11
C ALA A 296 6.13 -20.78 -1.93
N MET A 297 5.95 -19.47 -2.12
CA MET A 297 6.05 -18.47 -1.06
C MET A 297 4.92 -18.62 -0.03
N LYS A 298 3.67 -18.84 -0.46
CA LYS A 298 2.52 -19.08 0.43
C LYS A 298 2.70 -20.31 1.32
N ASN A 299 3.17 -21.41 0.75
CA ASN A 299 3.32 -22.68 1.48
C ASN A 299 4.59 -22.74 2.37
N SER A 300 5.47 -21.73 2.33
CA SER A 300 6.73 -21.70 3.09
C SER A 300 6.85 -20.51 4.06
N MET A 301 5.79 -19.74 4.30
CA MET A 301 5.85 -18.56 5.18
C MET A 301 6.36 -18.87 6.60
N GLU A 302 5.99 -20.03 7.15
CA GLU A 302 6.35 -20.50 8.49
C GLU A 302 7.72 -21.21 8.53
N ASP A 303 8.26 -21.62 7.39
CA ASP A 303 9.57 -22.30 7.31
C ASP A 303 10.70 -21.32 7.67
N VAL A 304 11.73 -21.83 8.33
CA VAL A 304 12.80 -21.03 8.95
C VAL A 304 14.00 -20.85 8.03
N ASN A 305 14.52 -19.63 7.96
CA ASN A 305 15.77 -19.31 7.28
C ASN A 305 17.02 -19.77 8.06
N PHE A 306 17.98 -20.34 7.34
CA PHE A 306 19.29 -20.76 7.87
C PHE A 306 20.49 -20.08 7.21
N THR A 307 20.33 -19.18 6.24
CA THR A 307 21.46 -18.35 5.78
C THR A 307 21.78 -17.25 6.80
N THR A 308 23.08 -16.96 6.94
CA THR A 308 23.63 -15.89 7.78
C THR A 308 23.95 -14.62 6.99
N ASP A 309 23.79 -14.64 5.67
CA ASP A 309 24.11 -13.51 4.80
C ASP A 309 22.95 -12.50 4.75
N ALA A 310 23.24 -11.25 5.09
CA ALA A 310 22.29 -10.16 4.97
C ALA A 310 21.88 -9.95 3.49
N PRO A 311 20.62 -9.55 3.19
CA PRO A 311 19.59 -9.05 4.10
C PRO A 311 18.67 -10.13 4.72
N ALA A 312 18.95 -11.42 4.52
CA ALA A 312 18.21 -12.48 5.21
C ALA A 312 18.59 -12.53 6.71
N VAL A 313 17.65 -12.97 7.55
CA VAL A 313 17.83 -13.01 9.02
C VAL A 313 17.81 -14.47 9.47
N TYR A 314 18.92 -14.95 10.02
CA TYR A 314 19.06 -16.33 10.49
C TYR A 314 18.03 -16.66 11.60
N GLY A 315 17.37 -17.81 11.52
CA GLY A 315 16.41 -18.29 12.52
C GLY A 315 15.00 -17.69 12.39
N GLN A 316 14.80 -16.74 11.49
CA GLN A 316 13.51 -16.09 11.25
C GLN A 316 12.71 -16.83 10.14
N PRO A 317 11.37 -16.89 10.21
CA PRO A 317 10.56 -17.46 9.14
C PRO A 317 10.64 -16.68 7.83
N TYR A 318 10.57 -17.39 6.69
CA TYR A 318 10.65 -16.79 5.36
C TYR A 318 9.56 -15.74 5.11
N GLY A 319 8.38 -15.88 5.71
CA GLY A 319 7.29 -14.90 5.64
C GLY A 319 7.68 -13.50 6.10
N GLN A 320 8.59 -13.36 7.07
CA GLN A 320 9.13 -12.04 7.46
C GLN A 320 10.04 -11.45 6.38
N GLY A 321 10.83 -12.28 5.70
CA GLY A 321 11.63 -11.86 4.56
C GLY A 321 10.80 -11.47 3.34
N TYR A 322 9.71 -12.20 3.06
CA TYR A 322 8.73 -11.81 2.05
C TYR A 322 8.05 -10.48 2.43
N GLY A 323 7.77 -10.27 3.72
CA GLY A 323 7.24 -9.01 4.25
C GLY A 323 8.21 -7.83 4.01
N ARG A 324 9.48 -7.97 4.40
CA ARG A 324 10.50 -6.95 4.10
C ARG A 324 10.64 -6.71 2.60
N ALA A 325 10.64 -7.77 1.78
CA ALA A 325 10.71 -7.63 0.33
C ALA A 325 9.55 -6.80 -0.23
N LEU A 326 8.32 -7.10 0.20
CA LEU A 326 7.12 -6.37 -0.20
C LEU A 326 7.17 -4.91 0.25
N TYR A 327 7.62 -4.65 1.47
CA TYR A 327 7.77 -3.30 2.01
C TYR A 327 8.83 -2.49 1.25
N SER A 328 10.03 -3.07 1.05
CA SER A 328 11.17 -2.45 0.36
C SER A 328 10.94 -2.13 -1.13
N LYS A 329 9.89 -2.71 -1.72
CA LYS A 329 9.48 -2.50 -3.11
C LYS A 329 8.15 -1.73 -3.23
N TYR A 330 7.45 -1.51 -2.12
CA TYR A 330 6.23 -0.69 -2.07
C TYR A 330 6.53 0.75 -1.62
N VAL A 331 7.23 0.90 -0.49
CA VAL A 331 7.58 2.21 0.06
C VAL A 331 8.62 2.81 -0.88
N GLY A 332 8.18 3.75 -1.71
CA GLY A 332 9.05 4.43 -2.64
C GLY A 332 10.16 5.12 -1.86
N ASN A 333 11.41 4.89 -2.27
CA ASN A 333 12.51 5.67 -1.78
C ASN A 333 12.37 7.09 -2.36
N GLU A 334 12.03 8.09 -1.54
CA GLU A 334 11.89 9.48 -1.98
C GLU A 334 13.19 10.04 -2.58
N ASP A 335 14.35 9.45 -2.23
CA ASP A 335 15.67 9.77 -2.81
C ASP A 335 15.97 9.02 -4.14
N ASP A 336 15.20 7.98 -4.53
CA ASP A 336 15.34 7.33 -5.86
C ASP A 336 14.29 7.89 -6.82
N PHE A 337 14.78 8.55 -7.86
CA PHE A 337 13.98 9.23 -8.87
C PHE A 337 12.92 8.37 -9.57
N PHE A 338 13.18 7.07 -9.76
CA PHE A 338 12.19 6.16 -10.36
C PHE A 338 11.16 5.68 -9.35
N GLU A 339 11.56 5.41 -8.10
CA GLU A 339 10.61 5.07 -7.04
C GLU A 339 9.70 6.24 -6.68
N TYR A 340 10.21 7.48 -6.68
CA TYR A 340 9.43 8.71 -6.49
C TYR A 340 8.40 8.92 -7.62
N ASN A 341 8.80 8.73 -8.87
CA ASN A 341 7.93 8.88 -10.04
C ASN A 341 7.09 7.61 -10.35
N ARG A 342 7.22 6.54 -9.56
CA ARG A 342 6.49 5.30 -9.78
C ARG A 342 5.01 5.52 -9.47
N PRO A 343 4.09 5.01 -10.32
CA PRO A 343 2.67 5.16 -10.07
C PRO A 343 2.20 4.68 -8.69
N ILE A 344 1.36 5.49 -8.03
CA ILE A 344 0.86 5.22 -6.67
C ILE A 344 0.10 3.89 -6.62
N PHE A 345 0.26 3.17 -5.50
CA PHE A 345 -0.29 1.83 -5.24
C PHE A 345 0.15 0.75 -6.23
N THR A 346 1.42 0.78 -6.63
CA THR A 346 2.06 -0.28 -7.42
C THR A 346 3.24 -0.95 -6.71
N LEU A 347 3.79 -1.96 -7.37
CA LEU A 347 4.96 -2.75 -6.99
C LEU A 347 5.62 -3.29 -8.27
N ASP A 348 6.95 -3.27 -8.38
CA ASP A 348 7.67 -4.05 -9.39
C ASP A 348 7.55 -5.55 -9.03
N ILE A 349 6.78 -6.31 -9.80
CA ILE A 349 6.44 -7.70 -9.43
C ILE A 349 7.63 -8.66 -9.61
N VAL A 350 8.44 -8.47 -10.66
CA VAL A 350 9.63 -9.28 -10.92
C VAL A 350 10.71 -8.94 -9.89
N GLY A 351 10.93 -7.65 -9.66
CA GLY A 351 11.81 -7.16 -8.60
C GLY A 351 11.36 -7.59 -7.20
N PHE A 352 10.06 -7.77 -6.95
CA PHE A 352 9.54 -8.34 -5.70
C PHE A 352 9.90 -9.82 -5.55
N PHE A 353 9.70 -10.67 -6.57
CA PHE A 353 10.06 -12.09 -6.46
C PHE A 353 11.57 -12.29 -6.23
N HIS A 354 12.41 -11.53 -6.93
CA HIS A 354 13.86 -11.50 -6.71
C HIS A 354 14.20 -11.04 -5.28
N ALA A 355 13.59 -9.95 -4.81
CA ALA A 355 13.77 -9.47 -3.43
C ALA A 355 13.27 -10.47 -2.38
N ALA A 356 12.19 -11.20 -2.64
CA ALA A 356 11.62 -12.19 -1.74
C ALA A 356 12.59 -13.37 -1.52
N TYR A 357 13.26 -13.85 -2.57
CA TYR A 357 14.35 -14.84 -2.45
C TYR A 357 15.50 -14.31 -1.58
N VAL A 358 16.00 -13.11 -1.88
CA VAL A 358 17.18 -12.54 -1.20
C VAL A 358 16.89 -12.18 0.27
N GLN A 359 15.73 -11.62 0.59
CA GLN A 359 15.41 -11.12 1.94
C GLN A 359 14.81 -12.18 2.87
N SER A 360 14.26 -13.27 2.33
CA SER A 360 13.92 -14.47 3.11
C SER A 360 15.11 -15.41 3.28
N GLY A 361 16.00 -15.49 2.29
CA GLY A 361 17.00 -16.56 2.24
C GLY A 361 16.40 -17.91 1.80
N ASN A 362 15.15 -17.96 1.32
CA ASN A 362 14.52 -19.20 0.88
C ASN A 362 15.13 -19.71 -0.43
N MET A 363 16.16 -20.54 -0.30
CA MET A 363 16.87 -21.15 -1.43
C MET A 363 15.96 -21.98 -2.35
N SER A 364 14.79 -22.44 -1.89
CA SER A 364 13.86 -23.22 -2.71
C SER A 364 13.13 -22.41 -3.79
N LEU A 365 13.13 -21.07 -3.72
CA LEU A 365 12.53 -20.22 -4.77
C LEU A 365 13.41 -20.12 -6.03
N ALA A 366 14.72 -20.38 -5.93
CA ALA A 366 15.68 -20.25 -7.04
C ALA A 366 15.25 -20.92 -8.36
N PRO A 367 14.83 -22.22 -8.42
CA PRO A 367 14.40 -22.83 -9.67
C PRO A 367 13.15 -22.20 -10.28
N TYR A 368 12.27 -21.62 -9.46
CA TYR A 368 11.05 -20.95 -9.95
C TYR A 368 11.35 -19.56 -10.50
N ILE A 369 12.22 -18.80 -9.83
CA ILE A 369 12.65 -17.47 -10.27
C ILE A 369 13.52 -17.56 -11.53
N ASN A 370 14.47 -18.50 -11.58
CA ASN A 370 15.27 -18.73 -12.79
C ASN A 370 14.37 -19.11 -13.99
N ARG A 371 13.32 -19.92 -13.77
CA ARG A 371 12.33 -20.25 -14.81
C ARG A 371 11.52 -19.02 -15.24
N LEU A 372 11.16 -18.14 -14.31
CA LEU A 372 10.50 -16.87 -14.63
C LEU A 372 11.42 -15.99 -15.50
N ASP A 373 12.70 -15.86 -15.15
CA ASP A 373 13.67 -15.07 -15.90
C ASP A 373 13.92 -15.63 -17.31
N GLU A 374 14.00 -16.96 -17.45
CA GLU A 374 14.07 -17.65 -18.76
C GLU A 374 12.83 -17.37 -19.63
N ILE A 375 11.64 -17.36 -19.03
CA ILE A 375 10.37 -17.05 -19.71
C ILE A 375 10.29 -15.55 -20.08
N LEU A 376 10.72 -14.66 -19.18
CA LEU A 376 10.76 -13.22 -19.45
C LEU A 376 11.79 -12.87 -20.55
N ALA A 377 12.89 -13.60 -20.67
CA ALA A 377 13.85 -13.43 -21.75
C ALA A 377 13.29 -13.81 -23.14
N ASP A 378 12.26 -14.66 -23.19
CA ASP A 378 11.51 -14.98 -24.42
C ASP A 378 10.29 -14.06 -24.63
N ILE A 379 9.71 -13.50 -23.57
CA ILE A 379 8.57 -12.58 -23.68
C ILE A 379 9.04 -11.15 -24.01
N ILE A 380 10.08 -10.64 -23.35
CA ILE A 380 10.56 -9.27 -23.50
C ILE A 380 11.51 -9.16 -24.69
N VAL A 381 10.99 -8.68 -25.83
CA VAL A 381 11.77 -8.36 -27.04
C VAL A 381 12.79 -7.25 -26.73
N THR A 382 12.38 -6.22 -25.99
CA THR A 382 13.28 -5.21 -25.47
C THR A 382 12.70 -4.50 -24.25
N HIS A 383 13.55 -4.20 -23.28
CA HIS A 383 13.31 -3.24 -22.20
C HIS A 383 14.30 -2.09 -22.35
N ARG A 384 13.85 -0.84 -22.21
CA ARG A 384 14.70 0.36 -22.25
C ARG A 384 14.26 1.33 -21.16
N GLN A 385 15.23 1.94 -20.49
CA GLN A 385 15.01 2.84 -19.36
C GLN A 385 16.09 3.93 -19.35
N THR A 386 15.74 5.16 -19.01
CA THR A 386 16.65 6.33 -19.12
C THR A 386 17.82 6.36 -18.11
N ASN A 387 17.83 5.46 -17.12
CA ASN A 387 18.99 5.24 -16.23
C ASN A 387 19.82 3.98 -16.61
N GLY A 388 19.42 3.25 -17.67
CA GLY A 388 20.06 2.01 -18.10
C GLY A 388 19.83 0.78 -17.19
N LYS A 389 18.98 0.86 -16.17
CA LYS A 389 18.58 -0.29 -15.35
C LYS A 389 17.63 -1.23 -16.11
N HIS A 390 17.29 -2.33 -15.45
CA HIS A 390 16.38 -3.38 -15.92
C HIS A 390 15.44 -3.77 -14.76
N ASP A 391 14.84 -2.77 -14.12
CA ASP A 391 13.80 -2.88 -13.10
C ASP A 391 12.45 -2.38 -13.61
N PHE A 392 11.37 -2.60 -12.85
CA PHE A 392 9.99 -2.28 -13.24
C PHE A 392 9.46 -3.06 -14.46
N ILE A 393 9.88 -4.33 -14.59
CA ILE A 393 9.39 -5.27 -15.61
C ILE A 393 7.96 -5.70 -15.22
N TYR A 394 7.01 -4.88 -15.66
CA TYR A 394 5.62 -4.82 -15.20
C TYR A 394 5.42 -4.39 -13.75
N LEU A 395 4.44 -3.50 -13.58
CA LEU A 395 3.90 -3.14 -12.27
C LEU A 395 2.72 -4.04 -11.92
N VAL A 396 2.51 -4.32 -10.64
CA VAL A 396 1.28 -4.92 -10.09
C VAL A 396 0.68 -3.99 -9.04
N PHE A 397 -0.64 -3.95 -8.94
CA PHE A 397 -1.35 -3.20 -7.92
C PHE A 397 -1.04 -3.76 -6.52
N ASN A 398 -0.68 -2.85 -5.63
CA ASN A 398 -0.32 -3.14 -4.25
C ASN A 398 -0.70 -1.92 -3.40
N ALA A 399 -1.58 -2.11 -2.41
CA ALA A 399 -2.05 -1.03 -1.54
C ALA A 399 -1.86 -1.43 -0.08
N LEU A 400 -0.64 -1.25 0.46
CA LEU A 400 -0.28 -1.80 1.77
C LEU A 400 -1.16 -1.28 2.92
N ASN A 401 -1.57 0.00 2.91
CA ASN A 401 -2.25 0.62 4.07
C ASN A 401 -3.54 1.42 3.81
N GLU A 402 -3.74 2.08 2.66
CA GLU A 402 -4.72 3.21 2.62
C GLU A 402 -6.08 2.94 1.94
N TYR A 403 -6.22 1.91 1.10
CA TYR A 403 -7.48 1.61 0.39
C TYR A 403 -7.84 0.11 0.36
N ASP A 404 -7.36 -0.65 1.34
CA ASP A 404 -7.64 -2.09 1.48
C ASP A 404 -9.03 -2.37 2.09
N GLY A 405 -10.02 -1.55 1.73
CA GLY A 405 -11.42 -1.75 2.11
C GLY A 405 -12.00 -2.97 1.38
N GLU A 406 -12.99 -3.62 2.01
CA GLU A 406 -13.58 -4.89 1.56
C GLU A 406 -13.97 -4.88 0.07
N LEU A 407 -14.53 -3.77 -0.41
CA LEU A 407 -14.92 -3.58 -1.82
C LEU A 407 -13.74 -3.62 -2.80
N GLY A 408 -12.59 -3.03 -2.44
CA GLY A 408 -11.39 -3.01 -3.30
C GLY A 408 -10.80 -4.41 -3.48
N GLY A 409 -10.72 -5.18 -2.40
CA GLY A 409 -10.30 -6.59 -2.43
C GLY A 409 -11.27 -7.47 -3.23
N GLN A 410 -12.58 -7.32 -3.02
CA GLN A 410 -13.61 -8.06 -3.77
C GLN A 410 -13.58 -7.76 -5.28
N LEU A 411 -13.28 -6.52 -5.69
CA LEU A 411 -13.17 -6.15 -7.10
C LEU A 411 -11.86 -6.66 -7.72
N TYR A 412 -10.73 -6.59 -7.02
CA TYR A 412 -9.45 -7.11 -7.51
C TYR A 412 -9.53 -8.61 -7.84
N ARG A 413 -10.22 -9.38 -6.99
CA ARG A 413 -10.46 -10.84 -7.18
C ARG A 413 -11.26 -11.20 -8.45
N LYS A 414 -11.82 -10.20 -9.16
CA LYS A 414 -12.47 -10.40 -10.47
C LYS A 414 -11.50 -10.29 -11.65
N CYS A 415 -10.32 -9.68 -11.48
CA CYS A 415 -9.31 -9.53 -12.52
C CYS A 415 -8.80 -10.89 -13.02
N ARG A 416 -8.48 -10.99 -14.32
CA ARG A 416 -7.92 -12.21 -14.92
C ARG A 416 -6.58 -12.61 -14.30
N PHE A 417 -5.70 -11.64 -14.01
CA PHE A 417 -4.40 -11.90 -13.38
C PHE A 417 -4.52 -12.57 -12.00
N ASP A 418 -5.43 -12.10 -11.12
CA ASP A 418 -5.61 -12.71 -9.80
C ASP A 418 -6.14 -14.16 -9.90
N LYS A 419 -7.10 -14.40 -10.80
CA LYS A 419 -7.64 -15.74 -11.08
C LYS A 419 -6.59 -16.71 -11.61
N LEU A 420 -5.59 -16.22 -12.33
CA LEU A 420 -4.50 -17.01 -12.90
C LEU A 420 -3.38 -17.31 -11.89
N THR A 421 -3.15 -16.43 -10.91
CA THR A 421 -1.93 -16.43 -10.08
C THR A 421 -2.16 -16.59 -8.57
N GLY A 422 -3.34 -16.24 -8.06
CA GLY A 422 -3.61 -16.22 -6.61
C GLY A 422 -2.89 -15.09 -5.86
N TRP A 423 -2.45 -14.03 -6.55
CA TRP A 423 -1.70 -12.90 -5.97
C TRP A 423 -2.35 -12.33 -4.71
N ARG A 424 -3.66 -12.08 -4.74
CA ARG A 424 -4.39 -11.46 -3.63
C ARG A 424 -4.48 -12.37 -2.40
N ASP A 425 -4.66 -13.67 -2.61
CA ASP A 425 -4.68 -14.67 -1.55
C ASP A 425 -3.33 -14.75 -0.83
N PHE A 426 -2.23 -14.71 -1.59
CA PHE A 426 -0.88 -14.66 -1.04
C PHE A 426 -0.63 -13.35 -0.30
N TYR A 427 -1.01 -12.21 -0.88
CA TYR A 427 -0.86 -10.89 -0.29
C TYR A 427 -1.60 -10.77 1.05
N GLU A 428 -2.86 -11.19 1.13
CA GLU A 428 -3.65 -11.21 2.37
C GLU A 428 -3.03 -12.15 3.41
N SER A 429 -2.61 -13.34 3.00
CA SER A 429 -1.92 -14.31 3.87
C SER A 429 -0.61 -13.73 4.42
N LEU A 430 0.18 -13.06 3.58
CA LEU A 430 1.44 -12.44 3.96
C LEU A 430 1.21 -11.27 4.92
N LYS A 431 0.26 -10.38 4.63
CA LYS A 431 -0.08 -9.24 5.48
C LYS A 431 -0.54 -9.72 6.86
N TYR A 432 -1.40 -10.74 6.91
CA TYR A 432 -1.83 -11.35 8.16
C TYR A 432 -0.67 -12.01 8.92
N PHE A 433 0.17 -12.79 8.23
CA PHE A 433 1.35 -13.44 8.82
C PHE A 433 2.31 -12.42 9.41
N VAL A 434 2.71 -11.42 8.62
CA VAL A 434 3.71 -10.41 9.01
C VAL A 434 3.22 -9.55 10.17
N TYR A 435 1.94 -9.16 10.15
CA TYR A 435 1.32 -8.39 11.23
C TYR A 435 1.20 -9.18 12.54
N ASN A 436 1.01 -10.50 12.48
CA ASN A 436 0.82 -11.34 13.68
C ASN A 436 2.08 -12.06 14.18
N TYR A 437 3.06 -12.31 13.32
CA TYR A 437 4.34 -12.90 13.73
C TYR A 437 5.18 -11.91 14.54
N GLU A 438 5.76 -12.40 15.62
CA GLU A 438 6.58 -11.65 16.57
C GLU A 438 7.70 -12.52 17.13
N GLU A 439 8.92 -12.00 17.13
CA GLU A 439 10.04 -12.61 17.83
C GLU A 439 9.89 -12.35 19.34
N LYS A 440 9.54 -13.41 20.08
CA LYS A 440 9.44 -13.37 21.54
C LYS A 440 10.80 -13.68 22.16
N GLY A 441 11.19 -12.87 23.14
CA GLY A 441 12.39 -13.09 23.94
C GLY A 441 12.20 -14.17 25.00
N GLU A 442 13.20 -14.30 25.88
CA GLU A 442 13.09 -15.16 27.06
C GLU A 442 11.98 -14.65 28.00
N ILE A 443 11.20 -15.58 28.54
CA ILE A 443 10.15 -15.32 29.53
C ILE A 443 10.46 -16.20 30.75
N LEU A 444 11.02 -15.60 31.80
CA LEU A 444 11.34 -16.28 33.05
C LEU A 444 10.08 -16.78 33.74
N THR A 445 10.14 -18.01 34.27
CA THR A 445 9.01 -18.68 34.93
C THR A 445 9.37 -19.11 36.36
N PRO A 446 8.43 -19.00 37.33
CA PRO A 446 7.04 -18.55 37.16
C PRO A 446 6.93 -17.02 37.03
N ILE A 447 6.15 -16.57 36.04
CA ILE A 447 5.99 -15.14 35.69
C ILE A 447 5.58 -14.30 36.91
N SER A 448 4.68 -14.85 37.74
CA SER A 448 4.17 -14.21 38.96
C SER A 448 5.24 -13.90 40.02
N GLU A 449 6.39 -14.57 39.99
CA GLU A 449 7.53 -14.28 40.86
C GLU A 449 8.50 -13.30 40.19
N HIS A 450 8.86 -13.54 38.93
CA HIS A 450 9.84 -12.73 38.21
C HIS A 450 9.35 -11.33 37.83
N ILE A 451 8.04 -11.11 37.67
CA ILE A 451 7.51 -9.78 37.33
C ILE A 451 7.48 -8.80 38.52
N ILE A 452 7.52 -9.31 39.76
CA ILE A 452 7.43 -8.49 40.98
C ILE A 452 8.59 -7.48 41.05
N GLY A 453 8.29 -6.24 41.46
CA GLY A 453 9.26 -5.16 41.63
C GLY A 453 8.92 -3.89 40.85
N ARG A 454 9.83 -2.91 40.89
CA ARG A 454 9.69 -1.60 40.23
C ARG A 454 10.17 -1.65 38.78
N TRP A 455 9.36 -1.13 37.88
CA TRP A 455 9.64 -1.03 36.44
C TRP A 455 9.40 0.39 35.94
N GLU A 456 10.29 0.85 35.05
CA GLU A 456 10.19 2.14 34.37
C GLU A 456 9.99 1.91 32.87
N VAL A 457 9.06 2.64 32.27
CA VAL A 457 8.75 2.60 30.83
C VAL A 457 9.84 3.35 30.06
N LYS A 458 10.45 2.68 29.08
CA LYS A 458 11.53 3.26 28.26
C LYS A 458 11.02 3.79 26.94
N ASP A 459 10.20 3.01 26.25
CA ASP A 459 9.55 3.42 25.03
C ASP A 459 8.19 2.73 24.86
N VAL A 460 7.39 3.31 23.98
CA VAL A 460 6.12 2.75 23.49
C VAL A 460 6.24 2.74 21.97
N LEU A 461 6.08 1.54 21.39
CA LEU A 461 6.22 1.29 19.96
C LEU A 461 4.86 0.90 19.38
N ILE A 462 4.66 1.23 18.11
CA ILE A 462 3.49 0.83 17.32
C ILE A 462 3.99 -0.03 16.15
N LYS A 463 3.33 -1.16 15.90
CA LYS A 463 3.67 -2.03 14.78
C LYS A 463 3.10 -1.46 13.48
N LYS A 464 3.96 -1.09 12.54
CA LYS A 464 3.58 -0.75 11.16
C LYS A 464 4.01 -1.87 10.22
N PHE A 465 3.03 -2.67 9.79
CA PHE A 465 3.24 -3.85 8.93
C PHE A 465 4.26 -4.84 9.52
N HIS A 466 5.55 -4.70 9.19
CA HIS A 466 6.63 -5.59 9.60
C HIS A 466 7.56 -5.00 10.68
N GLU A 467 7.46 -3.71 10.99
CA GLU A 467 8.42 -3.00 11.85
C GLU A 467 7.76 -2.38 13.10
N TRP A 468 8.50 -2.33 14.20
CA TRP A 468 8.13 -1.64 15.43
C TRP A 468 8.74 -0.24 15.47
N LEU A 469 7.91 0.80 15.31
CA LEU A 469 8.35 2.19 15.26
C LEU A 469 7.95 2.94 16.54
N PRO A 470 8.71 3.97 16.99
CA PRO A 470 8.31 4.83 18.09
C PRO A 470 6.92 5.43 17.90
N ALA A 471 6.07 5.36 18.93
CA ALA A 471 4.73 5.92 18.88
C ALA A 471 4.78 7.45 18.73
N SER A 472 4.33 7.98 17.59
CA SER A 472 4.18 9.44 17.39
C SER A 472 3.12 10.05 18.29
N TYR A 473 2.13 9.25 18.69
CA TYR A 473 1.14 9.57 19.71
C TYR A 473 0.78 8.30 20.48
N THR A 474 0.61 8.40 21.80
CA THR A 474 0.04 7.31 22.62
C THR A 474 -0.78 7.86 23.78
N ASN A 475 -1.87 7.15 24.10
CA ASN A 475 -2.66 7.38 25.31
C ASN A 475 -2.02 6.72 26.55
N PHE A 476 -0.97 5.91 26.37
CA PHE A 476 -0.24 5.24 27.45
C PHE A 476 0.60 6.25 28.24
N ARG A 477 0.04 6.73 29.37
CA ARG A 477 0.64 7.81 30.20
C ARG A 477 1.48 7.30 31.38
N VAL A 478 1.61 5.99 31.57
CA VAL A 478 2.38 5.45 32.71
C VAL A 478 3.88 5.64 32.47
N LYS A 479 4.58 6.17 33.47
CA LYS A 479 6.06 6.33 33.48
C LYS A 479 6.73 5.19 34.24
N SER A 480 6.17 4.81 35.38
CA SER A 480 6.67 3.70 36.20
C SER A 480 5.55 3.01 36.98
N MET A 481 5.84 1.79 37.44
CA MET A 481 4.93 0.96 38.23
C MET A 481 5.68 0.04 39.19
N VAL A 482 4.97 -0.52 40.16
CA VAL A 482 5.48 -1.57 41.06
C VAL A 482 4.53 -2.75 41.08
N PHE A 483 4.90 -3.89 40.49
CA PHE A 483 4.10 -5.12 40.62
C PHE A 483 4.31 -5.73 42.00
N ARG A 484 3.25 -5.82 42.80
CA ARG A 484 3.26 -6.43 44.16
C ARG A 484 2.65 -7.83 44.16
N SER A 485 3.19 -8.71 45.00
CA SER A 485 2.73 -10.10 45.15
C SER A 485 1.26 -10.29 45.58
N ASN A 486 0.60 -9.24 46.07
CA ASN A 486 -0.82 -9.23 46.41
C ASN A 486 -1.75 -8.86 45.23
N GLY A 487 -1.22 -8.72 44.00
CA GLY A 487 -1.98 -8.29 42.83
C GLY A 487 -2.17 -6.77 42.71
N GLU A 488 -1.63 -5.98 43.64
CA GLU A 488 -1.65 -4.52 43.53
C GLU A 488 -0.53 -4.00 42.61
N MET A 489 -0.83 -2.91 41.90
CA MET A 489 0.13 -2.21 41.05
C MET A 489 0.00 -0.69 41.25
N PRO A 490 0.77 -0.06 42.17
CA PRO A 490 0.95 1.38 42.17
C PRO A 490 1.63 1.85 40.87
N LEU A 491 1.24 3.05 40.41
CA LEU A 491 1.57 3.63 39.12
C LEU A 491 1.97 5.10 39.30
N VAL A 492 2.97 5.56 38.55
CA VAL A 492 3.24 7.00 38.35
C VAL A 492 2.92 7.35 36.90
N GLY A 493 1.93 8.21 36.68
CA GLY A 493 1.51 8.68 35.35
C GLY A 493 1.99 10.10 35.03
N GLY A 494 2.27 10.38 33.75
CA GLY A 494 2.72 11.68 33.25
C GLY A 494 1.59 12.55 32.67
N PHE A 495 1.59 13.83 33.05
CA PHE A 495 0.64 14.86 32.60
C PHE A 495 1.40 16.16 32.28
N GLY A 496 2.05 16.19 31.12
CA GLY A 496 2.96 17.28 30.74
C GLY A 496 4.19 17.29 31.67
N GLN A 497 4.47 18.44 32.27
CA GLN A 497 5.55 18.60 33.27
C GLN A 497 5.22 17.96 34.64
N PHE A 498 3.94 17.66 34.91
CA PHE A 498 3.50 17.07 36.17
C PHE A 498 3.40 15.54 36.09
N ALA A 499 3.39 14.90 37.25
CA ALA A 499 3.07 13.51 37.47
C ALA A 499 1.87 13.36 38.42
N ALA A 500 1.23 12.19 38.40
CA ALA A 500 0.18 11.79 39.34
C ALA A 500 0.39 10.33 39.75
N LEU A 501 0.02 10.01 41.00
CA LEU A 501 -0.08 8.61 41.42
C LEU A 501 -1.42 8.01 40.96
N ASN A 502 -1.43 6.71 40.70
CA ASN A 502 -2.64 5.90 40.60
C ASN A 502 -2.36 4.49 41.13
N LYS A 503 -3.41 3.73 41.39
CA LYS A 503 -3.32 2.34 41.84
C LYS A 503 -4.17 1.46 40.95
N GLY A 504 -3.51 0.54 40.27
CA GLY A 504 -4.11 -0.52 39.46
C GLY A 504 -4.10 -1.88 40.17
N GLN A 505 -4.58 -2.88 39.45
CA GLN A 505 -4.52 -4.30 39.79
C GLN A 505 -3.88 -5.07 38.63
N TRP A 506 -3.26 -6.21 38.95
CA TRP A 506 -2.71 -7.13 37.95
C TRP A 506 -2.92 -8.59 38.32
N SER A 507 -2.98 -9.46 37.32
CA SER A 507 -2.93 -10.92 37.50
C SER A 507 -2.34 -11.62 36.28
N ILE A 508 -1.70 -12.77 36.46
CA ILE A 508 -1.24 -13.60 35.34
C ILE A 508 -2.41 -14.45 34.82
N LYS A 509 -2.51 -14.57 33.50
CA LYS A 509 -3.45 -15.46 32.79
C LYS A 509 -2.68 -16.55 32.05
N ASP A 510 -3.42 -17.52 31.52
CA ASP A 510 -2.85 -18.60 30.70
C ASP A 510 -2.16 -18.04 29.44
N GLY A 511 -1.13 -18.74 28.96
CA GLY A 511 -0.48 -18.43 27.67
C GLY A 511 0.46 -17.21 27.66
N ASN A 512 1.20 -16.98 28.76
CA ASN A 512 2.14 -15.84 28.91
C ASN A 512 1.47 -14.46 28.83
N LYS A 513 0.31 -14.31 29.48
CA LYS A 513 -0.46 -13.07 29.47
C LYS A 513 -0.61 -12.45 30.86
N ILE A 514 -0.79 -11.15 30.89
CA ILE A 514 -1.08 -10.36 32.08
C ILE A 514 -2.39 -9.59 31.87
N ASP A 515 -3.28 -9.66 32.86
CA ASP A 515 -4.40 -8.75 33.01
C ASP A 515 -3.90 -7.54 33.79
N TRP A 516 -4.04 -6.38 33.17
CA TRP A 516 -3.65 -5.07 33.65
C TRP A 516 -4.93 -4.23 33.73
N ASN A 517 -5.47 -4.03 34.94
CA ASN A 517 -6.73 -3.29 35.16
C ASN A 517 -7.95 -3.80 34.34
N GLY A 518 -7.98 -5.06 33.92
CA GLY A 518 -9.02 -5.63 33.06
C GLY A 518 -8.70 -5.66 31.56
N GLU A 519 -7.58 -5.07 31.13
CA GLU A 519 -7.04 -5.22 29.77
C GLU A 519 -6.05 -6.39 29.72
N GLU A 520 -6.16 -7.26 28.73
CA GLU A 520 -5.27 -8.41 28.57
C GLU A 520 -4.10 -8.06 27.64
N LEU A 521 -2.87 -8.12 28.17
CA LEU A 521 -1.62 -7.88 27.44
C LEU A 521 -0.81 -9.18 27.37
N GLU A 522 -0.13 -9.41 26.25
CA GLU A 522 0.76 -10.55 26.06
C GLU A 522 2.21 -10.16 26.44
N ILE A 523 2.89 -11.04 27.18
CA ILE A 523 4.29 -10.86 27.59
C ILE A 523 5.18 -11.42 26.47
N TYR A 524 5.97 -10.57 25.84
CA TYR A 524 6.89 -10.98 24.77
C TYR A 524 8.30 -11.24 25.29
N GLN A 525 8.66 -10.61 26.39
CA GLN A 525 9.92 -10.86 27.10
C GLN A 525 9.71 -10.57 28.58
N LEU A 526 10.25 -11.43 29.44
CA LEU A 526 10.42 -11.17 30.87
C LEU A 526 11.77 -11.73 31.29
N SER A 527 12.71 -10.84 31.57
CA SER A 527 14.04 -11.15 32.10
C SER A 527 14.27 -10.42 33.42
N ASP A 528 15.45 -10.57 34.03
CA ASP A 528 15.81 -9.83 35.23
C ASP A 528 15.82 -8.30 35.03
N ASN A 529 15.96 -7.79 33.80
CA ASN A 529 16.08 -6.35 33.55
C ASN A 529 15.10 -5.78 32.51
N ILE A 530 14.49 -6.62 31.67
CA ILE A 530 13.60 -6.20 30.57
C ILE A 530 12.25 -6.91 30.68
N LEU A 531 11.17 -6.16 30.55
CA LEU A 531 9.80 -6.62 30.37
C LEU A 531 9.24 -5.98 29.10
N GLU A 532 8.78 -6.78 28.15
CA GLU A 532 8.03 -6.32 26.98
C GLU A 532 6.57 -6.80 27.08
N LEU A 533 5.63 -5.85 27.03
CA LEU A 533 4.19 -6.10 27.02
C LEU A 533 3.59 -5.63 25.71
N VAL A 534 2.70 -6.43 25.12
CA VAL A 534 2.02 -6.09 23.86
C VAL A 534 0.52 -6.21 24.01
N GLY A 535 -0.20 -5.19 23.50
CA GLY A 535 -1.65 -5.18 23.39
C GLY A 535 -2.08 -4.80 21.98
N ASP A 536 -3.23 -5.30 21.55
CA ASP A 536 -3.90 -4.83 20.35
C ASP A 536 -4.67 -3.53 20.66
N THR A 537 -4.62 -2.57 19.75
CA THR A 537 -5.47 -1.36 19.72
C THR A 537 -6.35 -1.42 18.47
N ASP A 538 -7.35 -0.53 18.36
CA ASP A 538 -8.40 -0.59 17.32
C ASP A 538 -7.89 -0.81 15.88
N GLU A 539 -6.68 -0.34 15.54
CA GLU A 539 -6.08 -0.47 14.20
C GLU A 539 -4.62 -0.98 14.19
N ASN A 540 -3.94 -1.07 15.34
CA ASN A 540 -2.50 -1.36 15.42
C ASN A 540 -2.11 -2.18 16.66
N LYS A 541 -0.96 -2.87 16.65
CA LYS A 541 -0.37 -3.42 17.88
C LYS A 541 0.48 -2.36 18.58
N GLN A 542 0.42 -2.29 19.91
CA GLN A 542 1.27 -1.45 20.76
C GLN A 542 2.17 -2.33 21.63
N LYS A 543 3.48 -2.02 21.67
CA LYS A 543 4.48 -2.68 22.52
C LYS A 543 5.03 -1.66 23.51
N VAL A 544 4.96 -1.97 24.80
CA VAL A 544 5.52 -1.17 25.88
C VAL A 544 6.78 -1.86 26.36
N ARG A 545 7.92 -1.18 26.29
CA ARG A 545 9.20 -1.66 26.83
C ARG A 545 9.46 -1.08 28.20
N LEU A 546 9.75 -1.96 29.16
CA LEU A 546 10.05 -1.57 30.53
C LEU A 546 11.41 -2.11 30.97
N SER A 547 12.14 -1.31 31.73
CA SER A 547 13.35 -1.74 32.43
C SER A 547 13.12 -1.84 33.93
N ARG A 548 13.70 -2.85 34.58
CA ARG A 548 13.70 -2.93 36.05
C ARG A 548 14.57 -1.82 36.63
N VAL A 549 14.13 -1.22 37.73
CA VAL A 549 14.86 -0.20 38.49
C VAL A 549 14.81 -0.51 39.99
N ASN A 550 15.71 0.10 40.77
CA ASN A 550 15.78 -0.13 42.21
C ASN A 550 14.61 0.56 42.93
N ASP A 551 13.92 -0.15 43.83
CA ASP A 551 12.74 0.37 44.55
C ASP A 551 13.09 1.40 45.65
N SER A 552 14.38 1.64 45.90
CA SER A 552 14.83 2.72 46.80
C SER A 552 14.61 4.13 46.22
N GLU A 553 14.46 4.28 44.91
CA GLU A 553 14.31 5.57 44.24
C GLU A 553 12.83 5.94 44.08
N LYS A 554 12.25 6.43 45.18
CA LYS A 554 10.88 6.95 45.22
C LYS A 554 10.82 8.39 44.72
N THR A 555 9.82 8.67 43.88
CA THR A 555 9.44 10.04 43.49
C THR A 555 8.95 10.85 44.68
N LEU A 556 8.97 12.19 44.57
CA LEU A 556 8.36 13.11 45.53
C LEU A 556 6.93 12.67 45.89
N GLY A 557 6.11 12.34 44.88
CA GLY A 557 4.74 11.91 45.11
C GLY A 557 4.64 10.63 45.94
N GLU A 558 5.46 9.62 45.64
CA GLU A 558 5.52 8.37 46.41
C GLU A 558 6.01 8.59 47.85
N ARG A 559 6.95 9.51 48.07
CA ARG A 559 7.43 9.90 49.40
C ARG A 559 6.35 10.66 50.20
N MET A 560 5.49 11.42 49.52
CA MET A 560 4.36 12.13 50.14
C MET A 560 3.22 11.20 50.62
N VAL A 561 3.09 9.98 50.10
CA VAL A 561 2.04 9.02 50.50
C VAL A 561 2.08 8.79 52.02
N GLY A 562 0.93 8.93 52.68
CA GLY A 562 0.78 8.82 54.14
C GLY A 562 -0.06 9.95 54.73
N LYS A 563 -0.22 9.91 56.06
CA LYS A 563 -0.97 10.92 56.82
C LYS A 563 -0.02 11.84 57.58
N TRP A 564 -0.27 13.14 57.47
CA TRP A 564 0.58 14.22 57.96
C TRP A 564 -0.22 15.17 58.82
N SER A 565 0.22 15.43 60.06
CA SER A 565 -0.40 16.39 60.96
C SER A 565 0.38 17.70 60.99
N LEU A 566 -0.32 18.84 61.00
CA LEU A 566 0.28 20.15 61.20
C LEU A 566 0.98 20.20 62.57
N SER A 567 2.29 20.41 62.57
CA SER A 567 3.08 20.61 63.79
C SER A 567 3.32 22.09 64.07
N LYS A 568 3.62 22.89 63.02
CA LYS A 568 3.86 24.33 63.12
C LYS A 568 3.40 25.05 61.86
N ARG A 569 2.98 26.31 62.02
CA ARG A 569 2.73 27.25 60.92
C ARG A 569 3.59 28.50 61.09
N TYR A 570 4.07 29.02 59.97
CA TYR A 570 4.78 30.29 59.88
C TYR A 570 4.09 31.20 58.87
N GLU A 571 4.07 32.49 59.16
CA GLU A 571 3.62 33.56 58.26
C GLU A 571 4.82 34.46 57.92
N LYS A 572 4.93 34.92 56.67
CA LYS A 572 6.02 35.79 56.22
C LYS A 572 5.55 37.24 56.19
N ALA A 573 5.93 38.01 57.22
CA ALA A 573 5.62 39.43 57.32
C ALA A 573 6.90 40.26 57.10
N ASN A 574 6.86 41.20 56.15
CA ASN A 574 8.01 42.05 55.76
C ASN A 574 9.28 41.27 55.39
N GLY A 575 9.13 40.07 54.82
CA GLY A 575 10.24 39.19 54.40
C GLY A 575 10.77 38.24 55.48
N GLU A 576 10.36 38.39 56.75
CA GLU A 576 10.74 37.52 57.85
C GLU A 576 9.65 36.49 58.18
N TRP A 577 10.05 35.22 58.36
CA TRP A 577 9.16 34.15 58.84
C TRP A 577 8.93 34.25 60.35
N LYS A 578 7.68 34.33 60.78
CA LYS A 578 7.27 34.35 62.20
C LYS A 578 6.37 33.15 62.49
N GLU A 579 6.59 32.48 63.61
CA GLU A 579 5.77 31.33 64.02
C GLU A 579 4.39 31.81 64.47
N VAL A 580 3.33 31.21 63.93
CA VAL A 580 1.94 31.52 64.27
C VAL A 580 1.57 30.70 65.50
N THR A 581 1.50 31.34 66.66
CA THR A 581 1.20 30.68 67.95
C THR A 581 -0.22 30.91 68.45
N GLU A 582 -0.94 31.85 67.85
CA GLU A 582 -2.35 32.17 68.12
C GLU A 582 -3.18 31.85 66.86
N ASN A 583 -4.46 31.52 67.02
CA ASN A 583 -5.33 31.08 65.91
C ASN A 583 -4.75 29.92 65.08
N LEU A 584 -4.25 28.88 65.76
CA LEU A 584 -4.03 27.55 65.15
C LEU A 584 -5.28 26.67 65.28
N PRO A 585 -5.53 25.76 64.33
CA PRO A 585 -6.60 24.78 64.44
C PRO A 585 -6.32 23.80 65.59
N LEU A 586 -7.37 23.28 66.21
CA LEU A 586 -7.30 22.25 67.25
C LEU A 586 -6.79 20.91 66.69
N GLU A 587 -7.01 20.68 65.39
CA GLU A 587 -6.55 19.52 64.65
C GLU A 587 -6.47 19.92 63.17
N CYS A 588 -5.35 19.62 62.51
CA CYS A 588 -5.20 19.80 61.07
C CYS A 588 -4.31 18.70 60.52
N TRP A 589 -4.80 17.97 59.52
CA TRP A 589 -4.04 16.93 58.86
C TRP A 589 -4.39 16.81 57.38
N SER A 590 -3.45 16.24 56.63
CA SER A 590 -3.59 15.88 55.22
C SER A 590 -3.16 14.44 55.00
N GLU A 591 -3.85 13.73 54.12
CA GLU A 591 -3.60 12.32 53.80
C GLU A 591 -3.49 12.14 52.29
N TYR A 592 -2.39 11.54 51.84
CA TYR A 592 -2.12 11.24 50.43
C TYR A 592 -2.10 9.73 50.24
N THR A 593 -2.81 9.22 49.24
CA THR A 593 -2.88 7.78 48.95
C THR A 593 -2.06 7.39 47.72
N GLU A 594 -1.68 6.11 47.64
CA GLU A 594 -1.09 5.52 46.43
C GLU A 594 -2.03 5.56 45.21
N SER A 595 -3.34 5.69 45.43
CA SER A 595 -4.34 5.86 44.36
C SER A 595 -4.40 7.29 43.80
N GLY A 596 -3.53 8.20 44.25
CA GLY A 596 -3.53 9.61 43.82
C GLY A 596 -4.73 10.39 44.32
N LEU A 597 -5.25 10.01 45.50
CA LEU A 597 -6.27 10.75 46.23
C LEU A 597 -5.62 11.56 47.36
N PHE A 598 -6.24 12.69 47.66
CA PHE A 598 -5.86 13.61 48.72
C PHE A 598 -7.10 13.93 49.57
N SER A 599 -6.96 13.80 50.89
CA SER A 599 -7.97 14.21 51.85
C SER A 599 -7.36 15.16 52.87
N THR A 600 -8.11 16.16 53.30
CA THR A 600 -7.67 17.13 54.30
C THR A 600 -8.77 17.39 55.32
N TYR A 601 -8.38 17.59 56.58
CA TYR A 601 -9.26 17.91 57.68
C TYR A 601 -8.68 19.06 58.49
N THR A 602 -9.51 20.01 58.89
CA THR A 602 -9.14 21.10 59.77
C THR A 602 -10.29 21.41 60.72
N ARG A 603 -10.04 21.31 62.02
CA ARG A 603 -11.02 21.60 63.07
C ARG A 603 -10.57 22.79 63.92
N TRP A 604 -11.45 23.77 63.99
CA TRP A 604 -11.33 24.96 64.83
C TRP A 604 -12.25 24.81 66.07
N PRO A 605 -12.19 25.72 67.05
CA PRO A 605 -13.12 25.70 68.19
C PRO A 605 -14.60 25.88 67.82
N SER A 606 -14.89 26.49 66.66
CA SER A 606 -16.26 26.86 66.23
C SER A 606 -16.73 26.19 64.93
N GLU A 607 -15.83 25.56 64.17
CA GLU A 607 -16.15 24.97 62.85
C GLU A 607 -15.18 23.82 62.51
N GLU A 608 -15.60 22.91 61.63
CA GLU A 608 -14.72 21.88 61.07
C GLU A 608 -14.94 21.79 59.56
N TRP A 609 -13.84 21.70 58.80
CA TRP A 609 -13.84 21.56 57.35
C TRP A 609 -13.13 20.27 56.97
N LYS A 610 -13.70 19.54 56.00
CA LYS A 610 -13.14 18.29 55.49
C LYS A 610 -13.34 18.25 53.97
N ASN A 611 -12.27 17.92 53.25
CA ASN A 611 -12.34 17.53 51.84
C ASN A 611 -11.84 16.09 51.74
N ASP A 612 -12.57 15.24 51.04
CA ASP A 612 -12.23 13.83 50.84
C ASP A 612 -11.98 13.53 49.36
N ASN A 613 -11.01 12.67 49.08
CA ASN A 613 -10.80 12.07 47.75
C ASN A 613 -10.55 13.06 46.58
N MET A 614 -10.02 14.26 46.87
CA MET A 614 -9.57 15.19 45.83
C MET A 614 -8.44 14.58 45.00
N ARG A 615 -8.26 15.04 43.76
CA ARG A 615 -7.12 14.64 42.94
C ARG A 615 -5.96 15.62 43.08
N TRP A 616 -4.76 15.11 42.92
CA TRP A 616 -3.54 15.91 43.03
C TRP A 616 -2.49 15.51 41.98
N ARG A 617 -1.60 16.46 41.69
CA ARG A 617 -0.47 16.33 40.76
C ARG A 617 0.76 17.01 41.33
N PHE A 618 1.94 16.50 41.00
CA PHE A 618 3.22 16.97 41.52
C PHE A 618 4.26 17.14 40.40
N HIS A 619 5.14 18.13 40.53
CA HIS A 619 6.27 18.35 39.63
C HIS A 619 7.57 18.02 40.38
N GLU A 620 8.23 16.94 39.95
CA GLU A 620 9.34 16.31 40.67
C GLU A 620 10.47 17.29 41.03
N GLN A 621 10.96 18.07 40.06
CA GLN A 621 12.14 18.93 40.24
C GLN A 621 11.87 20.21 41.05
N THR A 622 10.65 20.75 41.00
CA THR A 622 10.34 22.06 41.61
C THR A 622 9.71 21.95 42.98
N GLY A 623 9.19 20.78 43.34
CA GLY A 623 8.33 20.58 44.50
C GLY A 623 6.91 21.15 44.31
N THR A 624 6.52 21.60 43.11
CA THR A 624 5.19 22.18 42.88
C THR A 624 4.14 21.08 42.92
N VAL A 625 3.18 21.20 43.83
CA VAL A 625 2.02 20.31 43.95
C VAL A 625 0.75 21.12 43.79
N PHE A 626 -0.26 20.58 43.12
CA PHE A 626 -1.58 21.20 43.10
C PHE A 626 -2.71 20.20 43.31
N TYR A 627 -3.78 20.69 43.93
CA TYR A 627 -5.00 19.95 44.18
C TYR A 627 -6.11 20.47 43.27
N PHE A 628 -6.93 19.57 42.76
CA PHE A 628 -8.10 19.91 41.95
C PHE A 628 -9.27 18.97 42.26
N ASP A 629 -10.46 19.54 42.16
CA ASP A 629 -11.72 18.81 42.20
C ASP A 629 -12.24 18.72 40.75
N SER A 630 -12.39 17.49 40.25
CA SER A 630 -12.86 17.23 38.89
C SER A 630 -14.35 17.49 38.68
N GLU A 631 -15.13 17.57 39.75
CA GLU A 631 -16.58 17.82 39.70
C GLU A 631 -16.92 19.30 39.96
N ALA A 632 -16.19 19.95 40.87
CA ALA A 632 -16.52 21.32 41.32
C ALA A 632 -15.98 22.46 40.42
N GLN A 633 -15.15 22.18 39.41
CA GLN A 633 -14.50 23.18 38.53
C GLN A 633 -13.78 24.33 39.29
N LEU A 634 -13.26 24.07 40.48
CA LEU A 634 -12.53 25.04 41.28
C LEU A 634 -11.15 25.34 40.68
N GLU A 635 -10.69 26.60 40.79
CA GLU A 635 -9.32 26.96 40.41
C GLU A 635 -8.30 26.13 41.20
N PRO A 636 -7.28 25.55 40.54
CA PRO A 636 -6.30 24.70 41.19
C PRO A 636 -5.47 25.50 42.19
N ARG A 637 -5.39 25.02 43.43
CA ARG A 637 -4.50 25.61 44.45
C ARG A 637 -3.14 24.94 44.37
N PHE A 638 -2.10 25.75 44.19
CA PHE A 638 -0.73 25.30 44.11
C PHE A 638 -0.01 25.45 45.47
N PHE A 639 0.97 24.60 45.69
CA PHE A 639 1.79 24.50 46.90
C PHE A 639 3.22 24.17 46.48
N ARG A 640 4.21 24.56 47.28
CA ARG A 640 5.60 24.14 47.09
C ARG A 640 6.06 23.30 48.27
N ILE A 641 6.23 22.01 48.00
CA ILE A 641 6.48 20.96 48.99
C ILE A 641 7.94 20.51 48.91
N ALA A 642 8.57 20.42 50.07
CA ALA A 642 9.85 19.74 50.27
C ALA A 642 9.72 18.73 51.41
N LEU A 643 10.43 17.60 51.29
CA LEU A 643 10.51 16.55 52.31
C LEU A 643 11.95 16.47 52.82
N GLU A 644 12.12 16.36 54.15
CA GLU A 644 13.43 16.01 54.73
C GLU A 644 13.86 14.59 54.32
N ASP A 645 15.16 14.31 54.35
CA ASP A 645 15.75 13.01 53.94
C ASP A 645 15.20 11.80 54.72
N ASN A 646 14.57 12.04 55.87
CA ASN A 646 13.96 11.03 56.74
C ASN A 646 12.49 10.70 56.40
N ASP A 647 11.89 11.40 55.43
CA ASP A 647 10.47 11.31 55.03
C ASP A 647 9.45 11.53 56.16
N ASN A 648 9.85 12.04 57.32
CA ASN A 648 8.98 12.28 58.49
C ASN A 648 8.53 13.74 58.62
N THR A 649 9.21 14.68 57.96
CA THR A 649 8.88 16.11 57.98
C THR A 649 8.59 16.61 56.56
N MET A 650 7.43 17.26 56.39
CA MET A 650 7.02 17.95 55.18
C MET A 650 6.99 19.46 55.41
N ILE A 651 7.63 20.22 54.53
CA ILE A 651 7.59 21.68 54.48
C ILE A 651 6.69 22.07 53.31
N MET A 652 5.51 22.62 53.60
CA MET A 652 4.53 23.07 52.60
C MET A 652 4.46 24.59 52.60
N ASN A 653 4.88 25.22 51.50
CA ASN A 653 4.82 26.68 51.32
C ASN A 653 3.68 27.03 50.35
N TYR A 654 2.92 28.09 50.65
CA TYR A 654 1.83 28.58 49.81
C TYR A 654 1.59 30.07 50.05
N SER A 655 0.92 30.75 49.12
CA SER A 655 0.39 32.11 49.33
C SER A 655 -1.04 32.18 48.78
N GLU A 656 -1.79 33.20 49.18
CA GLU A 656 -3.22 33.31 48.86
C GLU A 656 -3.50 33.37 47.34
N ASN A 657 -2.52 33.83 46.55
CA ASN A 657 -2.58 33.92 45.09
C ASN A 657 -1.41 33.17 44.42
N PHE A 658 -0.92 32.07 45.00
CA PHE A 658 0.22 31.33 44.42
C PHE A 658 -0.16 30.63 43.09
N ASN A 659 0.23 31.23 41.97
CA ASN A 659 0.21 30.62 40.65
C ASN A 659 1.66 30.48 40.14
N PRO A 660 2.15 29.26 39.81
CA PRO A 660 3.51 29.05 39.33
C PRO A 660 3.80 29.62 37.92
N GLU A 661 2.79 30.07 37.18
CA GLU A 661 2.92 30.65 35.83
C GLU A 661 3.02 32.19 35.83
N LEU A 662 2.90 32.86 36.99
CA LEU A 662 2.92 34.32 37.10
C LEU A 662 4.17 34.81 37.86
N GLU A 663 4.87 35.81 37.30
CA GLU A 663 6.11 36.36 37.88
C GLU A 663 5.89 37.25 39.11
N GLU A 664 4.69 37.81 39.31
CA GLU A 664 4.37 38.66 40.46
C GLU A 664 3.39 37.99 41.44
N GLN A 665 3.85 37.75 42.67
CA GLN A 665 3.03 37.31 43.79
C GLN A 665 2.78 38.48 44.75
N THR A 666 1.51 38.77 45.05
CA THR A 666 1.10 40.05 45.66
C THR A 666 0.59 39.94 47.10
N THR A 667 0.68 38.77 47.74
CA THR A 667 0.08 38.49 49.07
C THR A 667 0.98 37.68 50.00
N THR A 668 0.58 37.62 51.28
CA THR A 668 1.25 36.91 52.38
C THR A 668 1.61 35.46 52.03
N GLU A 669 2.86 35.08 52.29
CA GLU A 669 3.33 33.68 52.22
C GLU A 669 3.15 32.98 53.57
N TYR A 670 2.71 31.74 53.53
CA TYR A 670 2.61 30.82 54.65
C TYR A 670 3.52 29.61 54.43
N LYS A 671 3.99 29.03 55.53
CA LYS A 671 4.81 27.82 55.55
C LYS A 671 4.38 26.92 56.70
N ASP A 672 3.85 25.76 56.35
CA ASP A 672 3.47 24.72 57.29
C ASP A 672 4.56 23.65 57.39
N ILE A 673 4.83 23.24 58.62
CA ILE A 673 5.65 22.07 58.95
C ILE A 673 4.70 20.98 59.41
N LEU A 674 4.58 19.93 58.60
CA LEU A 674 3.75 18.76 58.91
C LEU A 674 4.65 17.58 59.26
N ILE A 675 4.22 16.78 60.24
CA ILE A 675 4.91 15.58 60.70
C ILE A 675 4.08 14.36 60.32
N ARG A 676 4.73 13.31 59.82
CA ARG A 676 4.11 12.03 59.51
C ARG A 676 3.60 11.35 60.79
N ASN A 677 2.38 10.84 60.77
CA ASN A 677 1.75 10.10 61.86
C ASN A 677 2.14 8.62 61.88
#